data_AF-A0A396SQT9-F1
#
_entry.id   AF-A0A396SQT9-F1
#
_cell.length_a   1.000
_cell.length_b   1.000
_cell.length_c   1.000
_cell.angle_alpha   90.00
_cell.angle_beta   90.00
_cell.angle_gamma   90.00
#
_symmetry.space_group_name_H-M   'P 1'
#
loop_
_entity.id
_entity.type
_entity.pdbx_description
1 polymer ?
#
loop_
_entity_poly.entity_id
_entity_poly.type
_entity_poly.pdbx_seq_one_letter_code
_entity_poly.pdbx_strand_id
1 'polypeptide(L)'
;MSKNSFYKKMIISVAGAALLSVGVTESTTAANNVSAATVKSAKKVVAKTKVVGATSAVYKKAGKKVVKTKQTISAGKKVKTYGKKTIAGVAYYSIGKDQYVKATNLDGKNRQLAKSVALYTRSGKVIKHSKLRKGQSVKVYGTAVTIKGKKYYSTGKGYVAVKALAKKVAEEVPNNKANTPATDTNKPADTNKPAENTNNSSSNNTNTNNSSSNNSSSNNSGSSSNTGAGNTTTPVDTLKDTKTAATKAIDDAAKATKDRISKNISLTDAQKTEANKAVDDVVSQAKAAINNAKTIEEIAKAQKDGVANVNAKDTTKPGDSLEDQKLMAVGVLDDAANEARVQIISSSLSDTDKAKAIDAVNKALSEGKVAVEQGNTVIEVLQMKAQTVARIKQQVPADTLKEAKTAAVNVLEDAANEARLKITSSSLSKADKAKAIDAVNKALSEGKVAVEQGNTVDEVLQMKAQTVARIKQQVPSSTEISLEEAKATAIETIEDVAKSAKGKIGKDLPEDVLAAENKVIDDAKTNAVEKINSSKSLADITAAIASGKDAINLALPKYLAESEIIGAASRAKTSIGKDNVEGANAIDKVVETIKSKIAAAKSTDEISKEVESGKQAITNVEEIAEIKQTAKGEVDDAVTAAKERISKDIVLNDAQKTEAKKAVDTVATQTKDAINNAETAEEVAKAQKEGIDSINAKSNSISEDSLKVLKNVANAAIDRAAEEANVAINKLTDENDKAIRKELVADAVKGAKKAIASASNATLIESLRSTWTGTIQNLVTVSDAFKEQRTLAHNLISDVKESVLKAADKLADDKKQAAKDAINNAFTSAITAIDKATKPAEIKSAREGFFSAIDKAIPVADLQAAAIDEITTEASVAKIAIETNNNADKNDRKQLVDDAFATAKKAINGATNAAMVEKVKNSWIGTIRNLTAVENPLQINRINAISDITKFLDVLNQAINKVSGVNQTAIKTVLDGAKATAIAAINSAKKLSDVEVAKNNFYIAVDGLSTSLGFKDKVVDQVTADITASVDRSNTKALSKLTSDEDKTYKEQIANKIKDIQTNVNTDLKSAKGVSDIAAINNKATLLISIEQRKANVITRINRYSKANTTGDANKIKQTAAEFKSKVMNAQSHSELKALQASAEADIKAITPSK
;
A
#
# COMPACT_ATOMS: atom_id res chain seq x y z
N MET A 1 1.38 8.72 -18.16
CA MET A 1 1.37 9.35 -16.82
C MET A 1 1.38 10.87 -16.97
N SER A 2 0.50 11.59 -16.27
CA SER A 2 0.39 13.05 -16.39
C SER A 2 1.41 13.79 -15.51
N LYS A 3 2.05 14.82 -16.09
CA LYS A 3 2.93 15.76 -15.38
C LYS A 3 2.10 16.88 -14.76
N ASN A 4 1.71 16.78 -13.48
CA ASN A 4 1.29 17.97 -12.73
C ASN A 4 1.38 17.81 -11.20
N SER A 5 2.53 18.17 -10.60
CA SER A 5 2.71 18.24 -9.13
C SER A 5 3.99 19.01 -8.70
N PHE A 6 4.44 20.03 -9.45
CA PHE A 6 5.73 20.67 -9.17
C PHE A 6 5.68 21.97 -8.36
N TYR A 7 4.55 22.69 -8.31
CA TYR A 7 4.45 24.02 -7.69
C TYR A 7 3.55 24.10 -6.45
N LYS A 8 3.97 23.46 -5.34
CA LYS A 8 3.38 23.76 -4.01
C LYS A 8 4.28 23.56 -2.79
N LYS A 9 5.61 23.49 -2.95
CA LYS A 9 6.57 23.33 -1.84
C LYS A 9 7.91 24.03 -2.07
N MET A 10 7.97 25.34 -1.82
CA MET A 10 9.23 26.02 -1.49
C MET A 10 9.00 27.32 -0.71
N ILE A 11 8.87 27.21 0.62
CA ILE A 11 9.33 28.09 1.73
C ILE A 11 9.20 27.14 2.95
N ILE A 12 10.25 26.65 3.63
CA ILE A 12 11.25 27.28 4.53
C ILE A 12 12.50 26.36 4.43
N SER A 13 13.64 26.82 3.91
CA SER A 13 14.77 27.44 4.65
C SER A 13 15.36 26.55 5.77
N VAL A 14 16.33 25.67 5.47
CA VAL A 14 17.81 25.87 5.57
C VAL A 14 18.41 25.53 6.94
N ALA A 15 19.19 24.43 6.96
CA ALA A 15 20.39 24.11 7.76
C ALA A 15 20.59 22.58 7.69
N GLY A 16 21.76 22.00 7.43
CA GLY A 16 23.09 22.50 7.05
C GLY A 16 23.97 21.26 6.85
N ALA A 17 24.86 21.24 5.86
CA ALA A 17 25.58 20.01 5.48
C ALA A 17 26.79 19.71 6.39
N ALA A 18 27.09 18.43 6.59
CA ALA A 18 28.40 17.95 7.06
C ALA A 18 28.69 16.52 6.56
N LEU A 19 29.41 16.46 5.45
CA LEU A 19 30.48 15.52 5.05
C LEU A 19 30.39 14.00 5.36
N LEU A 20 30.62 13.23 4.29
CA LEU A 20 31.24 11.88 4.27
C LEU A 20 32.73 12.00 4.74
N SER A 21 33.55 10.98 5.04
CA SER A 21 33.68 9.65 4.43
C SER A 21 34.77 8.77 5.10
N VAL A 22 34.61 7.43 5.06
CA VAL A 22 35.60 6.30 5.11
C VAL A 22 36.66 6.17 6.24
N GLY A 23 36.96 4.93 6.65
CA GLY A 23 38.16 4.56 7.40
C GLY A 23 38.25 3.07 7.81
N VAL A 24 39.18 2.33 7.19
CA VAL A 24 39.47 0.87 7.29
C VAL A 24 40.96 0.70 6.87
N THR A 25 41.83 -0.20 7.37
CA THR A 25 41.71 -1.48 8.11
C THR A 25 42.75 -1.63 9.26
N GLU A 26 42.60 -2.70 10.06
CA GLU A 26 43.62 -3.59 10.69
C GLU A 26 44.93 -3.11 11.40
N SER A 27 45.00 -3.51 12.68
CA SER A 27 46.07 -4.31 13.34
C SER A 27 47.52 -3.78 13.47
N THR A 28 47.97 -3.47 14.70
CA THR A 28 48.80 -4.37 15.55
C THR A 28 49.22 -3.75 16.92
N THR A 29 49.46 -4.64 17.89
CA THR A 29 50.31 -4.50 19.12
C THR A 29 50.09 -3.38 20.18
N ALA A 30 49.47 -3.81 21.29
CA ALA A 30 50.05 -3.87 22.65
C ALA A 30 50.09 -2.64 23.61
N ALA A 31 49.44 -2.89 24.77
CA ALA A 31 49.85 -2.56 26.16
C ALA A 31 49.32 -1.30 26.89
N ASN A 32 48.51 -1.61 27.92
CA ASN A 32 48.44 -0.98 29.26
C ASN A 32 47.61 0.31 29.52
N ASN A 33 46.32 0.09 29.78
CA ASN A 33 45.59 0.42 31.03
C ASN A 33 46.04 1.62 31.88
N VAL A 34 45.10 2.54 32.24
CA VAL A 34 44.39 2.53 33.57
C VAL A 34 42.98 3.21 33.49
N SER A 35 41.98 2.51 34.04
CA SER A 35 40.59 2.84 34.48
C SER A 35 39.78 4.09 34.04
N ALA A 36 38.69 3.79 33.31
CA ALA A 36 37.27 3.96 33.71
C ALA A 36 36.67 5.32 34.18
N ALA A 37 35.79 5.87 33.33
CA ALA A 37 34.57 6.58 33.76
C ALA A 37 33.37 6.21 32.82
N THR A 38 32.19 6.01 33.39
CA THR A 38 31.17 5.10 32.81
C THR A 38 30.16 5.75 31.85
N VAL A 39 30.27 5.49 30.54
CA VAL A 39 29.19 5.79 29.57
C VAL A 39 28.14 4.69 29.59
N LYS A 40 26.91 5.01 30.01
CA LYS A 40 25.79 4.06 30.11
C LYS A 40 25.37 3.54 28.73
N SER A 41 25.56 2.24 28.50
CA SER A 41 25.09 1.48 27.34
C SER A 41 23.61 1.69 27.03
N ALA A 42 23.27 1.98 25.77
CA ALA A 42 21.88 2.10 25.32
C ALA A 42 21.16 0.73 25.41
N LYS A 43 20.06 0.70 26.18
CA LYS A 43 19.37 -0.52 26.61
C LYS A 43 18.64 -1.23 25.45
N LYS A 44 18.96 -2.50 25.22
CA LYS A 44 18.23 -3.42 24.29
C LYS A 44 16.72 -3.36 24.55
N VAL A 45 15.94 -2.89 23.58
CA VAL A 45 14.48 -2.70 23.74
C VAL A 45 13.76 -4.05 23.77
N VAL A 46 13.36 -4.48 24.97
CA VAL A 46 12.63 -5.73 25.17
C VAL A 46 11.22 -5.63 24.58
N ALA A 47 10.89 -6.55 23.68
CA ALA A 47 9.57 -6.64 23.05
C ALA A 47 8.48 -6.99 24.06
N LYS A 48 7.37 -6.23 24.08
CA LYS A 48 6.22 -6.48 24.97
C LYS A 48 5.00 -6.94 24.17
N THR A 49 4.44 -8.09 24.52
CA THR A 49 3.24 -8.63 23.84
C THR A 49 1.96 -7.96 24.35
N LYS A 50 1.09 -7.50 23.44
CA LYS A 50 -0.22 -6.89 23.73
C LYS A 50 -1.32 -7.52 22.88
N VAL A 51 -2.55 -7.57 23.41
CA VAL A 51 -3.74 -8.01 22.67
C VAL A 51 -4.39 -6.81 21.98
N VAL A 52 -4.81 -6.98 20.72
CA VAL A 52 -5.54 -5.96 19.95
C VAL A 52 -7.02 -5.98 20.37
N GLY A 53 -7.53 -4.89 20.93
CA GLY A 53 -8.92 -4.78 21.41
C GLY A 53 -9.93 -4.27 20.35
N ALA A 54 -9.44 -3.71 19.25
CA ALA A 54 -10.25 -3.35 18.07
C ALA A 54 -9.45 -3.58 16.78
N THR A 55 -10.07 -4.18 15.76
CA THR A 55 -9.41 -4.48 14.48
C THR A 55 -8.75 -3.24 13.91
N SER A 56 -7.43 -3.31 13.68
CA SER A 56 -6.63 -2.16 13.29
C SER A 56 -5.92 -2.42 11.97
N ALA A 57 -5.89 -1.42 11.08
CA ALA A 57 -4.91 -1.40 9.99
C ALA A 57 -3.49 -1.32 10.55
N VAL A 58 -2.53 -1.81 9.76
CA VAL A 58 -1.10 -1.51 9.92
C VAL A 58 -0.78 -0.19 9.19
N TYR A 59 0.07 0.62 9.79
CA TYR A 59 0.47 1.95 9.32
C TYR A 59 1.98 2.02 9.11
N LYS A 60 2.43 2.85 8.17
CA LYS A 60 3.86 3.15 7.93
C LYS A 60 4.34 4.31 8.81
N LYS A 61 5.66 4.56 8.85
CA LYS A 61 6.33 5.66 9.60
C LYS A 61 5.75 7.06 9.32
N ALA A 62 5.13 7.27 8.16
CA ALA A 62 4.44 8.51 7.77
C ALA A 62 2.93 8.56 8.14
N GLY A 63 2.41 7.61 8.92
CA GLY A 63 1.01 7.59 9.37
C GLY A 63 -0.01 7.17 8.31
N LYS A 64 0.42 6.89 7.07
CA LYS A 64 -0.39 6.29 6.01
C LYS A 64 -0.57 4.78 6.24
N LYS A 65 -1.75 4.24 5.89
CA LYS A 65 -2.03 2.79 5.97
C LYS A 65 -1.16 2.01 4.97
N VAL A 66 -0.81 0.76 5.27
CA VAL A 66 -0.15 -0.15 4.31
C VAL A 66 -1.15 -0.55 3.22
N VAL A 67 -0.74 -0.53 1.94
CA VAL A 67 -1.65 -0.55 0.78
C VAL A 67 -1.69 -1.89 0.02
N LYS A 68 -0.72 -2.80 0.17
CA LYS A 68 -0.87 -4.20 -0.29
C LYS A 68 -2.06 -4.82 0.51
N THR A 69 -3.22 -4.87 -0.16
CA THR A 69 -4.49 -5.52 0.23
C THR A 69 -4.94 -5.46 1.71
N LYS A 70 -5.08 -4.24 2.26
CA LYS A 70 -5.71 -3.96 3.58
C LYS A 70 -5.18 -4.83 4.75
N GLN A 71 -3.85 -4.96 4.89
CA GLN A 71 -3.26 -5.63 6.05
C GLN A 71 -3.80 -5.06 7.38
N THR A 72 -4.61 -5.88 8.07
CA THR A 72 -5.30 -5.54 9.32
C THR A 72 -5.06 -6.63 10.35
N ILE A 73 -4.93 -6.23 11.61
CA ILE A 73 -4.80 -7.14 12.74
C ILE A 73 -6.16 -7.17 13.45
N SER A 74 -6.81 -8.33 13.40
CA SER A 74 -8.13 -8.55 14.01
C SER A 74 -8.10 -8.40 15.54
N ALA A 75 -9.22 -7.92 16.09
CA ALA A 75 -9.42 -7.93 17.53
C ALA A 75 -9.26 -9.35 18.10
N GLY A 76 -8.61 -9.45 19.27
CA GLY A 76 -8.27 -10.72 19.94
C GLY A 76 -6.86 -11.25 19.63
N LYS A 77 -6.19 -10.82 18.54
CA LYS A 77 -4.82 -11.28 18.24
C LYS A 77 -3.77 -10.63 19.16
N LYS A 78 -2.76 -11.42 19.56
CA LYS A 78 -1.56 -10.98 20.29
C LYS A 78 -0.51 -10.43 19.31
N VAL A 79 0.15 -9.32 19.65
CA VAL A 79 1.16 -8.64 18.82
C VAL A 79 2.35 -8.21 19.69
N LYS A 80 3.58 -8.43 19.22
CA LYS A 80 4.82 -7.93 19.85
C LYS A 80 4.95 -6.42 19.58
N THR A 81 5.20 -5.62 20.61
CA THR A 81 5.35 -4.16 20.51
C THR A 81 6.72 -3.70 20.99
N TYR A 82 7.32 -2.76 20.26
CA TYR A 82 8.70 -2.28 20.44
C TYR A 82 8.76 -0.80 20.87
N GLY A 83 7.76 -0.35 21.64
CA GLY A 83 7.64 1.03 22.13
C GLY A 83 6.54 1.84 21.44
N LYS A 84 6.20 2.99 22.04
CA LYS A 84 5.23 3.96 21.51
C LYS A 84 5.92 5.03 20.67
N LYS A 85 5.24 5.51 19.63
CA LYS A 85 5.67 6.64 18.80
C LYS A 85 4.47 7.50 18.38
N THR A 86 4.61 8.81 18.45
CA THR A 86 3.60 9.75 17.95
C THR A 86 3.90 10.06 16.48
N ILE A 87 2.90 9.94 15.61
CA ILE A 87 2.99 10.24 14.18
C ILE A 87 1.78 11.10 13.82
N ALA A 88 2.02 12.33 13.34
CA ALA A 88 0.98 13.32 13.02
C ALA A 88 -0.05 13.50 14.16
N GLY A 89 0.42 13.73 15.39
CA GLY A 89 -0.42 13.93 16.58
C GLY A 89 -1.13 12.68 17.13
N VAL A 90 -1.02 11.52 16.47
CA VAL A 90 -1.66 10.27 16.90
C VAL A 90 -0.62 9.29 17.45
N ALA A 91 -0.90 8.66 18.59
CA ALA A 91 -0.01 7.66 19.20
C ALA A 91 -0.17 6.27 18.57
N TYR A 92 0.95 5.63 18.26
CA TYR A 92 1.08 4.27 17.73
C TYR A 92 2.04 3.43 18.57
N TYR A 93 1.95 2.11 18.49
CA TYR A 93 3.02 1.18 18.85
C TYR A 93 3.77 0.74 17.58
N SER A 94 5.10 0.65 17.64
CA SER A 94 5.86 -0.08 16.61
C SER A 94 5.68 -1.59 16.83
N ILE A 95 5.48 -2.33 15.74
CA ILE A 95 5.29 -3.79 15.73
C ILE A 95 6.27 -4.54 14.81
N GLY A 96 7.13 -3.81 14.10
CA GLY A 96 8.13 -4.31 13.15
C GLY A 96 8.81 -3.16 12.41
N LYS A 97 9.75 -3.47 11.50
CA LYS A 97 10.46 -2.48 10.67
C LYS A 97 9.45 -1.66 9.86
N ASP A 98 9.36 -0.37 10.17
CA ASP A 98 8.38 0.59 9.65
C ASP A 98 6.89 0.22 9.72
N GLN A 99 6.51 -0.71 10.61
CA GLN A 99 5.13 -1.12 10.86
C GLN A 99 4.62 -0.63 12.22
N TYR A 100 3.45 0.00 12.21
CA TYR A 100 2.86 0.68 13.37
C TYR A 100 1.36 0.39 13.52
N VAL A 101 0.86 0.34 14.76
CA VAL A 101 -0.58 0.13 15.07
C VAL A 101 -1.06 1.18 16.06
N LYS A 102 -2.24 1.78 15.83
CA LYS A 102 -2.76 2.86 16.69
C LYS A 102 -2.90 2.40 18.15
N ALA A 103 -2.31 3.14 19.09
CA ALA A 103 -2.32 2.79 20.50
C ALA A 103 -3.74 2.70 21.08
N THR A 104 -4.70 3.48 20.55
CA THR A 104 -6.13 3.41 20.89
C THR A 104 -6.79 2.05 20.63
N ASN A 105 -6.17 1.21 19.79
CA ASN A 105 -6.68 -0.11 19.42
C ASN A 105 -6.05 -1.23 20.27
N LEU A 106 -5.01 -0.93 21.07
CA LEU A 106 -4.32 -1.87 21.97
C LEU A 106 -4.50 -1.52 23.45
N ASP A 107 -4.39 -0.23 23.82
CA ASP A 107 -4.47 0.20 25.23
C ASP A 107 -5.92 0.42 25.69
N GLY A 108 -6.79 0.87 24.78
CA GLY A 108 -8.17 1.23 25.07
C GLY A 108 -8.32 2.47 25.97
N LYS A 109 -9.56 2.82 26.31
CA LYS A 109 -9.92 3.83 27.33
C LYS A 109 -11.04 3.29 28.20
N ASN A 110 -11.01 3.54 29.51
CA ASN A 110 -12.09 3.14 30.40
C ASN A 110 -13.27 4.14 30.27
N ARG A 111 -14.51 3.62 30.30
CA ARG A 111 -15.76 4.39 30.27
C ARG A 111 -16.78 3.74 31.21
N GLN A 112 -17.44 4.52 32.05
CA GLN A 112 -18.54 4.01 32.89
C GLN A 112 -19.85 3.88 32.12
N LEU A 113 -20.64 2.86 32.47
CA LEU A 113 -21.99 2.64 31.95
C LEU A 113 -23.04 3.45 32.73
N ALA A 114 -23.76 4.32 32.03
CA ALA A 114 -24.89 5.08 32.57
C ALA A 114 -26.19 4.23 32.67
N LYS A 115 -26.28 3.15 31.89
CA LYS A 115 -27.40 2.19 31.87
C LYS A 115 -26.86 0.76 31.68
N SER A 116 -27.50 -0.22 32.32
CA SER A 116 -27.18 -1.64 32.12
C SER A 116 -27.43 -2.05 30.67
N VAL A 117 -26.51 -2.82 30.06
CA VAL A 117 -26.54 -3.13 28.62
C VAL A 117 -25.84 -4.47 28.34
N ALA A 118 -26.35 -5.24 27.39
CA ALA A 118 -25.65 -6.44 26.91
C ALA A 118 -24.58 -6.09 25.85
N LEU A 119 -23.62 -6.98 25.63
CA LEU A 119 -22.71 -6.88 24.50
C LEU A 119 -23.36 -7.47 23.24
N TYR A 120 -23.03 -6.87 22.09
CA TYR A 120 -23.52 -7.26 20.78
C TYR A 120 -22.41 -7.85 19.92
N THR A 121 -22.76 -8.76 19.01
CA THR A 121 -21.89 -9.23 17.93
C THR A 121 -21.75 -8.16 16.85
N ARG A 122 -20.81 -8.35 15.90
CA ARG A 122 -20.68 -7.50 14.70
C ARG A 122 -21.96 -7.48 13.84
N SER A 123 -22.75 -8.55 13.87
CA SER A 123 -24.05 -8.69 13.19
C SER A 123 -25.23 -8.10 13.98
N GLY A 124 -25.00 -7.56 15.18
CA GLY A 124 -26.03 -6.95 16.02
C GLY A 124 -26.93 -7.93 16.78
N LYS A 125 -26.55 -9.22 16.88
CA LYS A 125 -27.17 -10.17 17.81
C LYS A 125 -26.60 -9.95 19.22
N VAL A 126 -27.40 -10.20 20.27
CA VAL A 126 -26.93 -10.14 21.66
C VAL A 126 -26.06 -11.37 21.97
N ILE A 127 -24.95 -11.17 22.67
CA ILE A 127 -24.10 -12.27 23.15
C ILE A 127 -24.73 -12.83 24.44
N LYS A 128 -25.01 -14.13 24.51
CA LYS A 128 -25.58 -14.78 25.71
C LYS A 128 -24.70 -14.52 26.95
N HIS A 129 -25.32 -14.31 28.11
CA HIS A 129 -24.66 -14.00 29.41
C HIS A 129 -23.75 -12.75 29.44
N SER A 130 -23.84 -11.83 28.46
CA SER A 130 -22.94 -10.66 28.36
C SER A 130 -23.46 -9.35 28.99
N LYS A 131 -24.41 -9.42 29.94
CA LYS A 131 -25.08 -8.25 30.54
C LYS A 131 -24.14 -7.49 31.48
N LEU A 132 -23.72 -6.30 31.07
CA LEU A 132 -22.95 -5.36 31.88
C LEU A 132 -23.90 -4.46 32.68
N ARG A 133 -23.54 -4.15 33.94
CA ARG A 133 -24.40 -3.40 34.88
C ARG A 133 -24.13 -1.89 34.83
N LYS A 134 -25.15 -1.06 35.13
CA LYS A 134 -24.99 0.39 35.38
C LYS A 134 -23.89 0.62 36.43
N GLY A 135 -23.07 1.65 36.23
CA GLY A 135 -21.90 1.97 37.07
C GLY A 135 -20.62 1.21 36.70
N GLN A 136 -20.71 0.05 36.04
CA GLN A 136 -19.54 -0.76 35.68
C GLN A 136 -18.62 -0.02 34.70
N SER A 137 -17.32 -0.03 34.98
CA SER A 137 -16.28 0.54 34.12
C SER A 137 -15.89 -0.45 33.02
N VAL A 138 -15.99 -0.03 31.77
CA VAL A 138 -15.77 -0.86 30.58
C VAL A 138 -14.64 -0.26 29.75
N LYS A 139 -13.63 -1.07 29.43
CA LYS A 139 -12.54 -0.67 28.54
C LYS A 139 -12.99 -0.75 27.08
N VAL A 140 -13.05 0.41 26.41
CA VAL A 140 -13.42 0.55 25.00
C VAL A 140 -12.22 0.82 24.11
N TYR A 141 -12.23 0.26 22.90
CA TYR A 141 -11.11 0.32 21.96
C TYR A 141 -11.53 0.93 20.62
N GLY A 142 -10.62 1.71 20.03
CA GLY A 142 -10.80 2.35 18.73
C GLY A 142 -11.89 3.42 18.67
N THR A 143 -12.34 3.74 17.45
CA THR A 143 -13.45 4.65 17.18
C THR A 143 -14.79 3.90 17.23
N ALA A 144 -15.88 4.61 17.47
CA ALA A 144 -17.21 4.01 17.42
C ALA A 144 -17.53 3.50 16.00
N VAL A 145 -18.17 2.33 15.92
CA VAL A 145 -18.65 1.70 14.68
C VAL A 145 -20.17 1.68 14.65
N THR A 146 -20.76 1.77 13.46
CA THR A 146 -22.22 1.67 13.29
C THR A 146 -22.61 0.21 13.03
N ILE A 147 -23.58 -0.30 13.80
CA ILE A 147 -24.18 -1.63 13.62
C ILE A 147 -25.70 -1.41 13.62
N LYS A 148 -26.40 -1.83 12.54
CA LYS A 148 -27.85 -1.61 12.36
C LYS A 148 -28.31 -0.19 12.74
N GLY A 149 -27.67 0.83 12.16
CA GLY A 149 -27.98 2.25 12.37
C GLY A 149 -27.57 2.86 13.72
N LYS A 150 -27.06 2.07 14.68
CA LYS A 150 -26.73 2.53 16.04
C LYS A 150 -25.20 2.49 16.25
N LYS A 151 -24.64 3.43 17.02
CA LYS A 151 -23.19 3.52 17.29
C LYS A 151 -22.77 2.66 18.49
N TYR A 152 -21.67 1.92 18.37
CA TYR A 152 -21.07 1.04 19.39
C TYR A 152 -19.55 1.19 19.46
N TYR A 153 -18.94 0.91 20.61
CA TYR A 153 -17.48 0.72 20.74
C TYR A 153 -17.12 -0.76 20.90
N SER A 154 -15.91 -1.16 20.47
CA SER A 154 -15.38 -2.50 20.76
C SER A 154 -14.92 -2.61 22.21
N THR A 155 -15.16 -3.75 22.86
CA THR A 155 -14.70 -4.08 24.23
C THR A 155 -13.71 -5.25 24.27
N GLY A 156 -13.28 -5.75 23.10
CA GLY A 156 -12.47 -6.96 22.98
C GLY A 156 -13.24 -8.28 23.12
N LYS A 157 -14.34 -8.30 23.89
CA LYS A 157 -15.28 -9.44 24.00
C LYS A 157 -16.59 -9.26 23.20
N GLY A 158 -16.83 -8.07 22.65
CA GLY A 158 -18.04 -7.73 21.90
C GLY A 158 -18.15 -6.22 21.66
N TYR A 159 -19.35 -5.75 21.33
CA TYR A 159 -19.63 -4.33 21.07
C TYR A 159 -20.61 -3.75 22.11
N VAL A 160 -20.28 -2.59 22.68
CA VAL A 160 -21.10 -1.89 23.68
C VAL A 160 -21.71 -0.61 23.09
N ALA A 161 -23.00 -0.38 23.30
CA ALA A 161 -23.71 0.74 22.69
C ALA A 161 -23.24 2.10 23.26
N VAL A 162 -22.95 3.07 22.39
CA VAL A 162 -22.47 4.41 22.82
C VAL A 162 -23.48 5.09 23.74
N LYS A 163 -24.78 4.95 23.46
CA LYS A 163 -25.88 5.50 24.28
C LYS A 163 -26.00 4.91 25.69
N ALA A 164 -25.28 3.83 26.01
CA ALA A 164 -25.24 3.23 27.34
C ALA A 164 -24.06 3.75 28.19
N LEU A 165 -23.10 4.45 27.58
CA LEU A 165 -21.95 5.05 28.25
C LEU A 165 -22.30 6.47 28.74
N ALA A 166 -21.69 6.90 29.84
CA ALA A 166 -21.86 8.26 30.35
C ALA A 166 -21.31 9.32 29.37
N LYS A 167 -22.04 10.44 29.21
CA LYS A 167 -21.63 11.60 28.39
C LYS A 167 -20.47 12.30 29.11
N LYS A 168 -19.36 12.62 28.41
CA LYS A 168 -18.20 13.30 29.03
C LYS A 168 -18.50 14.79 29.17
N VAL A 169 -18.33 15.36 30.37
CA VAL A 169 -18.17 16.80 30.56
C VAL A 169 -16.80 17.22 30.01
N ALA A 170 -16.71 18.42 29.46
CA ALA A 170 -15.46 18.96 28.90
C ALA A 170 -14.55 19.47 30.03
N GLU A 171 -13.24 19.32 29.83
CA GLU A 171 -12.21 20.00 30.61
C GLU A 171 -11.29 20.67 29.59
N GLU A 172 -10.92 21.92 29.86
CA GLU A 172 -10.17 22.77 28.94
C GLU A 172 -8.65 22.60 29.09
N VAL A 173 -7.90 23.28 28.23
CA VAL A 173 -6.45 23.21 28.14
C VAL A 173 -5.82 24.12 29.21
N PRO A 174 -4.90 23.63 30.06
CA PRO A 174 -4.09 24.51 30.89
C PRO A 174 -2.99 25.16 30.04
N ASN A 175 -3.09 26.48 29.86
CA ASN A 175 -1.95 27.31 29.49
C ASN A 175 -1.07 27.55 30.75
N ASN A 176 0.22 27.78 30.56
CA ASN A 176 1.19 27.74 31.66
C ASN A 176 1.59 29.14 32.17
N LYS A 177 1.88 29.22 33.49
CA LYS A 177 2.64 30.24 34.23
C LYS A 177 1.87 31.35 35.02
N ALA A 178 1.79 31.09 36.34
CA ALA A 178 2.09 31.96 37.50
C ALA A 178 1.08 32.97 38.10
N ASN A 179 1.10 32.94 39.44
CA ASN A 179 0.70 33.89 40.49
C ASN A 179 -0.79 34.10 40.89
N THR A 180 -0.94 34.00 42.22
CA THR A 180 -2.03 34.26 43.18
C THR A 180 -2.27 35.75 43.47
N PRO A 181 -3.24 36.16 44.33
CA PRO A 181 -4.53 35.56 44.75
C PRO A 181 -5.71 36.59 44.76
N ALA A 182 -6.82 36.26 45.44
CA ALA A 182 -7.94 37.15 45.88
C ALA A 182 -8.96 37.55 44.77
N THR A 183 -10.25 37.84 45.03
CA THR A 183 -11.08 37.82 46.27
C THR A 183 -12.58 37.67 45.93
N ASP A 184 -13.33 37.07 46.86
CA ASP A 184 -14.69 37.40 47.31
C ASP A 184 -16.01 37.35 46.47
N THR A 185 -17.06 36.97 47.22
CA THR A 185 -18.51 37.33 47.15
C THR A 185 -19.55 36.76 46.14
N ASN A 186 -20.70 36.39 46.75
CA ASN A 186 -22.12 36.52 46.34
C ASN A 186 -22.90 35.42 45.55
N LYS A 187 -23.49 34.51 46.36
CA LYS A 187 -24.94 34.12 46.49
C LYS A 187 -25.95 35.24 46.06
N PRO A 188 -27.27 35.03 45.74
CA PRO A 188 -28.22 33.88 45.94
C PRO A 188 -28.81 33.31 44.62
N ALA A 189 -29.50 32.17 44.50
CA ALA A 189 -30.57 31.49 45.26
C ALA A 189 -31.97 32.14 45.14
N ASP A 190 -32.92 31.47 44.45
CA ASP A 190 -34.25 31.23 45.05
C ASP A 190 -34.97 30.01 44.43
N THR A 191 -35.88 29.47 45.23
CA THR A 191 -36.87 28.42 44.97
C THR A 191 -38.22 28.99 44.52
N ASN A 192 -39.08 28.18 43.89
CA ASN A 192 -40.52 28.18 44.24
C ASN A 192 -41.35 27.01 43.66
N LYS A 193 -42.33 26.61 44.46
CA LYS A 193 -43.58 25.84 44.22
C LYS A 193 -44.71 26.81 44.72
N PRO A 194 -46.05 26.59 44.61
CA PRO A 194 -46.79 25.46 44.03
C PRO A 194 -48.12 25.76 43.28
N ALA A 195 -48.75 24.67 42.81
CA ALA A 195 -50.20 24.35 42.83
C ALA A 195 -51.21 24.96 41.81
N GLU A 196 -52.09 24.05 41.35
CA GLU A 196 -53.49 24.21 40.87
C GLU A 196 -53.80 25.06 39.61
N ASN A 197 -54.91 24.86 38.87
CA ASN A 197 -55.81 23.71 38.60
C ASN A 197 -56.85 24.17 37.54
N THR A 198 -57.22 23.35 36.54
CA THR A 198 -58.56 23.40 35.91
C THR A 198 -58.94 22.11 35.15
N ASN A 199 -60.23 21.76 35.24
CA ASN A 199 -60.93 20.62 34.60
C ASN A 199 -61.07 20.84 33.06
N ASN A 200 -61.43 19.88 32.19
CA ASN A 200 -62.60 19.00 32.28
C ASN A 200 -62.62 17.82 31.27
N SER A 201 -63.36 16.79 31.67
CA SER A 201 -63.55 15.40 31.23
C SER A 201 -64.29 15.13 29.90
N SER A 202 -64.11 13.91 29.38
CA SER A 202 -65.14 13.06 28.73
C SER A 202 -64.55 11.66 28.43
N SER A 203 -65.21 10.50 28.57
CA SER A 203 -66.43 10.11 29.32
C SER A 203 -66.51 8.56 29.38
N ASN A 204 -66.80 7.98 30.55
CA ASN A 204 -67.51 6.70 30.87
C ASN A 204 -67.06 5.35 30.19
N ASN A 205 -67.34 4.14 30.73
CA ASN A 205 -68.28 3.74 31.79
C ASN A 205 -67.87 2.43 32.54
N THR A 206 -68.07 2.36 33.87
CA THR A 206 -68.56 1.22 34.72
C THR A 206 -68.02 -0.24 34.58
N ASN A 207 -68.00 -1.12 35.61
CA ASN A 207 -68.42 -1.03 37.03
C ASN A 207 -67.72 -2.06 37.96
N THR A 208 -67.76 -1.81 39.27
CA THR A 208 -67.84 -2.72 40.46
C THR A 208 -67.41 -4.21 40.31
N ASN A 209 -66.60 -4.78 41.21
CA ASN A 209 -67.03 -5.02 42.61
C ASN A 209 -65.91 -5.24 43.66
N ASN A 210 -66.33 -5.31 44.92
CA ASN A 210 -65.51 -5.25 46.16
C ASN A 210 -65.43 -6.61 46.91
N SER A 211 -64.57 -6.72 47.94
CA SER A 211 -64.50 -7.79 48.97
C SER A 211 -63.98 -9.18 48.51
N SER A 212 -63.32 -10.01 49.34
CA SER A 212 -62.86 -9.87 50.75
C SER A 212 -61.74 -10.89 51.10
N SER A 213 -60.91 -10.54 52.10
CA SER A 213 -60.28 -11.38 53.15
C SER A 213 -59.67 -12.78 52.87
N ASN A 214 -58.39 -12.92 53.27
CA ASN A 214 -57.74 -14.06 53.94
C ASN A 214 -57.88 -15.51 53.42
N ASN A 215 -56.77 -16.11 52.95
CA ASN A 215 -55.82 -16.89 53.79
C ASN A 215 -55.05 -17.95 52.98
N SER A 216 -53.77 -18.12 53.34
CA SER A 216 -52.93 -19.31 53.19
C SER A 216 -52.48 -19.79 51.80
N SER A 217 -51.16 -20.01 51.75
CA SER A 217 -50.45 -21.08 51.05
C SER A 217 -50.04 -20.89 49.57
N SER A 218 -48.73 -21.01 49.41
CA SER A 218 -48.04 -21.84 48.40
C SER A 218 -47.31 -21.15 47.24
N ASN A 219 -46.16 -21.76 46.94
CA ASN A 219 -45.49 -21.87 45.65
C ASN A 219 -44.65 -20.70 45.06
N ASN A 220 -43.33 -20.88 45.22
CA ASN A 220 -42.45 -21.46 44.19
C ASN A 220 -41.43 -20.55 43.48
N SER A 221 -40.15 -20.81 43.79
CA SER A 221 -38.94 -20.89 42.93
C SER A 221 -38.59 -19.80 41.90
N GLY A 222 -37.28 -19.51 41.84
CA GLY A 222 -36.66 -18.72 40.76
C GLY A 222 -35.17 -18.44 40.96
N SER A 223 -34.39 -19.37 41.54
CA SER A 223 -32.99 -19.10 41.91
C SER A 223 -32.04 -19.06 40.72
N SER A 224 -31.16 -18.04 40.71
CA SER A 224 -29.99 -17.95 39.83
C SER A 224 -28.73 -18.05 40.69
N SER A 225 -27.98 -19.13 40.53
CA SER A 225 -26.74 -19.34 41.27
C SER A 225 -25.57 -18.55 40.66
N ASN A 226 -24.95 -17.68 41.45
CA ASN A 226 -23.54 -17.37 41.35
C ASN A 226 -22.94 -17.40 42.77
N THR A 227 -21.76 -17.98 42.92
CA THR A 227 -21.22 -18.42 44.20
C THR A 227 -20.62 -17.29 45.05
N GLY A 228 -21.04 -17.25 46.33
CA GLY A 228 -20.27 -16.97 47.55
C GLY A 228 -19.48 -15.65 47.72
N ALA A 229 -19.18 -15.21 48.95
CA ALA A 229 -19.73 -15.52 50.28
C ALA A 229 -19.25 -14.41 51.26
N GLY A 230 -19.98 -14.17 52.36
CA GLY A 230 -19.68 -13.05 53.26
C GLY A 230 -20.43 -13.02 54.59
N ASN A 231 -20.40 -14.14 55.32
CA ASN A 231 -20.52 -14.33 56.78
C ASN A 231 -21.63 -13.61 57.62
N THR A 232 -22.40 -14.42 58.38
CA THR A 232 -22.70 -14.37 59.85
C THR A 232 -24.17 -14.64 60.21
N THR A 233 -24.50 -15.86 60.64
CA THR A 233 -25.64 -16.20 61.53
C THR A 233 -25.32 -17.47 62.34
N THR A 234 -26.06 -17.70 63.44
CA THR A 234 -25.69 -18.59 64.56
C THR A 234 -25.95 -20.09 64.33
N PRO A 235 -25.22 -21.01 65.01
CA PRO A 235 -25.30 -22.46 64.76
C PRO A 235 -26.69 -23.08 65.00
N VAL A 236 -27.47 -22.55 65.94
CA VAL A 236 -28.81 -23.08 66.30
C VAL A 236 -29.81 -22.86 65.16
N ASP A 237 -29.80 -21.69 64.52
CA ASP A 237 -30.61 -21.40 63.34
C ASP A 237 -30.15 -22.23 62.16
N THR A 238 -28.83 -22.35 61.98
CA THR A 238 -28.24 -23.17 60.90
C THR A 238 -28.67 -24.64 60.99
N LEU A 239 -28.71 -25.22 62.20
CA LEU A 239 -29.16 -26.61 62.40
C LEU A 239 -30.65 -26.77 62.12
N LYS A 240 -31.49 -25.81 62.53
CA LYS A 240 -32.95 -25.82 62.30
C LYS A 240 -33.29 -25.67 60.80
N ASP A 241 -32.62 -24.76 60.11
CA ASP A 241 -32.78 -24.55 58.67
C ASP A 241 -32.29 -25.78 57.88
N THR A 242 -31.18 -26.39 58.31
CA THR A 242 -30.67 -27.63 57.69
C THR A 242 -31.65 -28.80 57.89
N LYS A 243 -32.24 -28.98 59.08
CA LYS A 243 -33.30 -29.98 59.29
C LYS A 243 -34.52 -29.72 58.40
N THR A 244 -34.93 -28.47 58.28
CA THR A 244 -36.07 -28.07 57.45
C THR A 244 -35.82 -28.35 55.97
N ALA A 245 -34.62 -28.02 55.47
CA ALA A 245 -34.21 -28.31 54.10
C ALA A 245 -34.08 -29.82 53.83
N ALA A 246 -33.52 -30.59 54.77
CA ALA A 246 -33.41 -32.04 54.67
C ALA A 246 -34.79 -32.72 54.68
N THR A 247 -35.69 -32.30 55.57
CA THR A 247 -37.08 -32.78 55.63
C THR A 247 -37.80 -32.50 54.31
N LYS A 248 -37.64 -31.29 53.75
CA LYS A 248 -38.21 -30.95 52.44
C LYS A 248 -37.63 -31.80 51.31
N ALA A 249 -36.34 -32.12 51.32
CA ALA A 249 -35.73 -32.99 50.30
C ALA A 249 -36.29 -34.43 50.33
N ILE A 250 -36.62 -34.94 51.52
CA ILE A 250 -37.35 -36.22 51.67
C ILE A 250 -38.78 -36.10 51.10
N ASP A 251 -39.50 -35.01 51.40
CA ASP A 251 -40.85 -34.78 50.88
C ASP A 251 -40.89 -34.62 49.35
N ASP A 252 -39.93 -33.90 48.77
CA ASP A 252 -39.83 -33.71 47.32
C ASP A 252 -39.53 -35.06 46.62
N ALA A 253 -38.66 -35.90 47.20
CA ALA A 253 -38.35 -37.24 46.68
C ALA A 253 -39.56 -38.20 46.81
N ALA A 254 -40.28 -38.13 47.95
CA ALA A 254 -41.47 -38.92 48.21
C ALA A 254 -42.59 -38.57 47.25
N LYS A 255 -42.85 -37.27 47.06
CA LYS A 255 -43.82 -36.76 46.10
C LYS A 255 -43.47 -37.23 44.68
N ALA A 256 -42.22 -37.12 44.26
CA ALA A 256 -41.80 -37.58 42.94
C ALA A 256 -42.00 -39.10 42.75
N THR A 257 -41.71 -39.90 43.78
CA THR A 257 -41.89 -41.37 43.75
C THR A 257 -43.37 -41.75 43.72
N LYS A 258 -44.21 -41.13 44.56
CA LYS A 258 -45.66 -41.33 44.56
C LYS A 258 -46.31 -40.90 43.25
N ASP A 259 -45.91 -39.75 42.70
CA ASP A 259 -46.39 -39.27 41.41
C ASP A 259 -46.03 -40.26 40.27
N ARG A 260 -44.93 -41.02 40.38
CA ARG A 260 -44.56 -42.12 39.45
C ARG A 260 -45.37 -43.39 39.70
N ILE A 261 -45.52 -43.84 40.95
CA ILE A 261 -46.36 -45.00 41.33
C ILE A 261 -47.81 -44.82 40.87
N SER A 262 -48.41 -43.65 41.11
CA SER A 262 -49.79 -43.35 40.72
C SER A 262 -50.00 -43.40 39.20
N LYS A 263 -48.99 -42.97 38.42
CA LYS A 263 -49.00 -42.97 36.94
C LYS A 263 -48.62 -44.32 36.33
N ASN A 264 -48.11 -45.27 37.10
CA ASN A 264 -47.79 -46.61 36.59
C ASN A 264 -49.10 -47.35 36.24
N ILE A 265 -49.30 -47.67 34.97
CA ILE A 265 -50.49 -48.39 34.48
C ILE A 265 -50.42 -49.92 34.72
N SER A 266 -49.25 -50.44 35.07
CA SER A 266 -49.00 -51.88 35.32
C SER A 266 -49.21 -52.29 36.78
N LEU A 267 -49.59 -51.36 37.67
CA LEU A 267 -49.95 -51.63 39.06
C LEU A 267 -51.46 -51.45 39.26
N THR A 268 -52.08 -52.38 40.00
CA THR A 268 -53.47 -52.24 40.44
C THR A 268 -53.61 -51.19 41.54
N ASP A 269 -54.82 -50.68 41.79
CA ASP A 269 -55.04 -49.65 42.81
C ASP A 269 -54.67 -50.13 44.22
N ALA A 270 -54.83 -51.43 44.51
CA ALA A 270 -54.36 -52.06 45.75
C ALA A 270 -52.83 -52.05 45.83
N GLN A 271 -52.13 -52.40 44.76
CA GLN A 271 -50.66 -52.37 44.70
C GLN A 271 -50.11 -50.93 44.78
N LYS A 272 -50.78 -49.95 44.16
CA LYS A 272 -50.45 -48.53 44.28
C LYS A 272 -50.64 -48.03 45.71
N THR A 273 -51.70 -48.47 46.37
CA THR A 273 -51.97 -48.11 47.77
C THR A 273 -50.87 -48.66 48.68
N GLU A 274 -50.51 -49.92 48.53
CA GLU A 274 -49.43 -50.55 49.32
C GLU A 274 -48.06 -49.93 49.02
N ALA A 275 -47.72 -49.69 47.75
CA ALA A 275 -46.46 -49.05 47.38
C ALA A 275 -46.36 -47.60 47.89
N ASN A 276 -47.44 -46.83 47.80
CA ASN A 276 -47.50 -45.48 48.37
C ASN A 276 -47.39 -45.48 49.90
N LYS A 277 -47.97 -46.47 50.58
CA LYS A 277 -47.83 -46.67 52.03
C LYS A 277 -46.38 -47.01 52.40
N ALA A 278 -45.72 -47.90 51.66
CA ALA A 278 -44.31 -48.23 51.88
C ALA A 278 -43.38 -47.01 51.67
N VAL A 279 -43.73 -46.07 50.78
CA VAL A 279 -43.04 -44.77 50.67
C VAL A 279 -43.28 -43.92 51.91
N ASP A 280 -44.51 -43.80 52.42
CA ASP A 280 -44.82 -43.02 53.64
C ASP A 280 -44.13 -43.57 54.90
N ASP A 281 -44.06 -44.89 55.06
CA ASP A 281 -43.39 -45.54 56.18
C ASP A 281 -41.88 -45.17 56.19
N VAL A 282 -41.22 -45.21 55.03
CA VAL A 282 -39.81 -44.84 54.88
C VAL A 282 -39.58 -43.33 55.03
N VAL A 283 -40.48 -42.49 54.51
CA VAL A 283 -40.45 -41.03 54.72
C VAL A 283 -40.52 -40.69 56.21
N SER A 284 -41.43 -41.34 56.93
CA SER A 284 -41.61 -41.12 58.37
C SER A 284 -40.35 -41.47 59.16
N GLN A 285 -39.71 -42.60 58.83
CA GLN A 285 -38.42 -43.00 59.41
C GLN A 285 -37.29 -42.01 59.09
N ALA A 286 -37.18 -41.56 57.83
CA ALA A 286 -36.16 -40.60 57.42
C ALA A 286 -36.32 -39.23 58.10
N LYS A 287 -37.56 -38.73 58.23
CA LYS A 287 -37.86 -37.49 58.96
C LYS A 287 -37.57 -37.62 60.46
N ALA A 288 -37.88 -38.76 61.07
CA ALA A 288 -37.52 -39.02 62.46
C ALA A 288 -35.99 -39.01 62.67
N ALA A 289 -35.22 -39.61 61.75
CA ALA A 289 -33.76 -39.58 61.79
C ALA A 289 -33.20 -38.15 61.66
N ILE A 290 -33.73 -37.34 60.73
CA ILE A 290 -33.36 -35.92 60.58
C ILE A 290 -33.71 -35.10 61.82
N ASN A 291 -34.87 -35.34 62.44
CA ASN A 291 -35.27 -34.65 63.66
C ASN A 291 -34.41 -35.03 64.87
N ASN A 292 -33.97 -36.29 64.96
CA ASN A 292 -33.13 -36.79 66.06
C ASN A 292 -31.63 -36.45 65.91
N ALA A 293 -31.15 -36.17 64.70
CA ALA A 293 -29.78 -35.75 64.43
C ALA A 293 -29.40 -34.48 65.22
N LYS A 294 -28.19 -34.42 65.80
CA LYS A 294 -27.72 -33.32 66.65
C LYS A 294 -26.70 -32.42 65.96
N THR A 295 -26.11 -32.89 64.86
CA THR A 295 -25.09 -32.20 64.05
C THR A 295 -25.52 -32.06 62.59
N ILE A 296 -24.86 -31.17 61.84
CA ILE A 296 -25.15 -30.94 60.41
C ILE A 296 -24.77 -32.16 59.57
N GLU A 297 -23.70 -32.85 59.95
CA GLU A 297 -23.18 -34.07 59.33
C GLU A 297 -24.16 -35.25 59.48
N GLU A 298 -24.75 -35.42 60.67
CA GLU A 298 -25.81 -36.40 60.91
C GLU A 298 -27.08 -36.09 60.11
N ILE A 299 -27.47 -34.81 59.99
CA ILE A 299 -28.62 -34.42 59.16
C ILE A 299 -28.32 -34.72 57.68
N ALA A 300 -27.14 -34.38 57.17
CA ALA A 300 -26.74 -34.66 55.79
C ALA A 300 -26.70 -36.17 55.50
N LYS A 301 -26.25 -36.98 56.47
CA LYS A 301 -26.30 -38.45 56.38
C LYS A 301 -27.74 -38.96 56.38
N ALA A 302 -28.58 -38.53 57.33
CA ALA A 302 -29.98 -38.93 57.41
C ALA A 302 -30.80 -38.50 56.18
N GLN A 303 -30.51 -37.32 55.61
CA GLN A 303 -31.08 -36.87 54.34
C GLN A 303 -30.65 -37.78 53.18
N LYS A 304 -29.35 -38.08 53.05
CA LYS A 304 -28.82 -38.92 51.96
C LYS A 304 -29.39 -40.34 52.03
N ASP A 305 -29.32 -40.96 53.20
CA ASP A 305 -29.77 -42.33 53.44
C ASP A 305 -31.31 -42.40 53.30
N GLY A 306 -32.03 -41.38 53.78
CA GLY A 306 -33.48 -41.24 53.60
C GLY A 306 -33.92 -41.09 52.14
N VAL A 307 -33.28 -40.21 51.36
CA VAL A 307 -33.59 -40.05 49.91
C VAL A 307 -33.26 -41.33 49.15
N ALA A 308 -32.16 -42.00 49.47
CA ALA A 308 -31.82 -43.30 48.88
C ALA A 308 -32.89 -44.35 49.18
N ASN A 309 -33.35 -44.44 50.43
CA ASN A 309 -34.38 -45.39 50.83
C ASN A 309 -35.75 -45.08 50.20
N VAL A 310 -36.14 -43.81 50.10
CA VAL A 310 -37.38 -43.39 49.40
C VAL A 310 -37.33 -43.74 47.92
N ASN A 311 -36.21 -43.45 47.24
CA ASN A 311 -36.03 -43.81 45.83
C ASN A 311 -35.94 -45.34 45.63
N ALA A 312 -35.45 -46.10 46.60
CA ALA A 312 -35.45 -47.56 46.57
C ALA A 312 -36.84 -48.21 46.75
N LYS A 313 -37.88 -47.42 47.08
CA LYS A 313 -39.29 -47.84 47.04
C LYS A 313 -40.00 -47.46 45.73
N ASP A 314 -39.28 -46.89 44.77
CA ASP A 314 -39.78 -46.69 43.42
C ASP A 314 -39.85 -48.03 42.68
N THR A 315 -41.06 -48.52 42.47
CA THR A 315 -41.32 -49.74 41.67
C THR A 315 -41.40 -49.45 40.17
N THR A 316 -41.10 -48.22 39.72
CA THR A 316 -40.97 -47.84 38.31
C THR A 316 -39.50 -47.74 37.92
N LYS A 317 -39.09 -48.39 36.82
CA LYS A 317 -37.77 -48.16 36.23
C LYS A 317 -37.86 -47.00 35.22
N PRO A 318 -36.81 -46.17 35.07
CA PRO A 318 -36.77 -45.18 33.99
C PRO A 318 -36.80 -45.87 32.62
N GLY A 319 -37.82 -45.59 31.80
CA GLY A 319 -37.93 -46.14 30.44
C GLY A 319 -39.35 -46.32 29.89
N ASP A 320 -40.38 -46.36 30.72
CA ASP A 320 -41.71 -46.84 30.28
C ASP A 320 -42.67 -45.74 29.76
N SER A 321 -42.30 -44.45 29.79
CA SER A 321 -43.13 -43.38 29.22
C SER A 321 -42.77 -43.08 27.75
N LEU A 322 -43.76 -42.70 26.95
CA LEU A 322 -43.57 -42.30 25.55
C LEU A 322 -42.57 -41.16 25.39
N GLU A 323 -42.58 -40.21 26.34
CA GLU A 323 -41.72 -39.03 26.30
C GLU A 323 -40.26 -39.39 26.66
N ASP A 324 -40.06 -40.30 27.61
CA ASP A 324 -38.74 -40.85 27.92
C ASP A 324 -38.19 -41.66 26.72
N GLN A 325 -39.04 -42.44 26.03
CA GLN A 325 -38.68 -43.18 24.83
C GLN A 325 -38.29 -42.26 23.66
N LYS A 326 -38.98 -41.13 23.47
CA LYS A 326 -38.57 -40.07 22.52
C LYS A 326 -37.21 -39.49 22.88
N LEU A 327 -37.01 -39.13 24.15
CA LEU A 327 -35.75 -38.54 24.62
C LEU A 327 -34.56 -39.52 24.47
N MET A 328 -34.76 -40.80 24.80
CA MET A 328 -33.77 -41.86 24.58
C MET A 328 -33.52 -42.12 23.09
N ALA A 329 -34.55 -42.06 22.24
CA ALA A 329 -34.38 -42.18 20.79
C ALA A 329 -33.55 -41.03 20.22
N VAL A 330 -33.84 -39.77 20.59
CA VAL A 330 -33.07 -38.59 20.17
C VAL A 330 -31.60 -38.69 20.60
N GLY A 331 -31.33 -39.15 21.82
CA GLY A 331 -29.96 -39.37 22.31
C GLY A 331 -29.18 -40.38 21.46
N VAL A 332 -29.78 -41.54 21.16
CA VAL A 332 -29.15 -42.56 20.31
C VAL A 332 -28.92 -42.07 18.87
N LEU A 333 -29.78 -41.18 18.35
CA LEU A 333 -29.54 -40.54 17.05
C LEU A 333 -28.35 -39.57 17.08
N ASP A 334 -28.20 -38.78 18.15
CA ASP A 334 -27.03 -37.91 18.35
C ASP A 334 -25.74 -38.73 18.44
N ASP A 335 -25.74 -39.84 19.19
CA ASP A 335 -24.57 -40.70 19.34
C ASP A 335 -24.17 -41.33 18.00
N ALA A 336 -25.12 -41.91 17.26
CA ALA A 336 -24.87 -42.49 15.93
C ALA A 336 -24.36 -41.47 14.91
N ALA A 337 -24.87 -40.22 14.95
CA ALA A 337 -24.37 -39.15 14.09
C ALA A 337 -22.97 -38.67 14.50
N ASN A 338 -22.66 -38.63 15.79
CA ASN A 338 -21.33 -38.28 16.27
C ASN A 338 -20.30 -39.35 15.93
N GLU A 339 -20.66 -40.64 16.04
CA GLU A 339 -19.83 -41.76 15.59
C GLU A 339 -19.53 -41.68 14.08
N ALA A 340 -20.56 -41.52 13.24
CA ALA A 340 -20.39 -41.34 11.79
C ALA A 340 -19.52 -40.12 11.44
N ARG A 341 -19.68 -39.00 12.16
CA ARG A 341 -18.83 -37.81 11.99
C ARG A 341 -17.38 -38.05 12.39
N VAL A 342 -17.12 -38.81 13.46
CA VAL A 342 -15.75 -39.20 13.86
C VAL A 342 -15.12 -40.06 12.76
N GLN A 343 -15.83 -41.08 12.26
CA GLN A 343 -15.37 -41.94 11.18
C GLN A 343 -15.03 -41.15 9.90
N ILE A 344 -15.90 -40.21 9.48
CA ILE A 344 -15.66 -39.33 8.33
C ILE A 344 -14.45 -38.41 8.57
N ILE A 345 -14.28 -37.85 9.76
CA ILE A 345 -13.13 -36.98 10.08
C ILE A 345 -11.80 -37.77 10.02
N SER A 346 -11.79 -39.02 10.51
CA SER A 346 -10.63 -39.92 10.46
C SER A 346 -10.32 -40.52 9.08
N SER A 347 -11.21 -40.37 8.08
CA SER A 347 -11.01 -40.89 6.73
C SER A 347 -9.89 -40.20 5.94
N SER A 348 -9.51 -40.78 4.81
CA SER A 348 -8.55 -40.25 3.83
C SER A 348 -9.13 -39.15 2.91
N LEU A 349 -10.44 -38.87 2.97
CA LEU A 349 -11.16 -37.95 2.10
C LEU A 349 -10.59 -36.51 2.09
N SER A 350 -10.81 -35.78 0.98
CA SER A 350 -10.50 -34.35 0.90
C SER A 350 -11.32 -33.54 1.91
N ASP A 351 -10.80 -32.41 2.40
CA ASP A 351 -11.54 -31.52 3.31
C ASP A 351 -12.90 -31.08 2.74
N THR A 352 -13.00 -30.97 1.41
CA THR A 352 -14.24 -30.63 0.68
C THR A 352 -15.26 -31.78 0.74
N ASP A 353 -14.82 -33.03 0.61
CA ASP A 353 -15.72 -34.18 0.58
C ASP A 353 -16.06 -34.67 1.98
N LYS A 354 -15.14 -34.51 2.96
CA LYS A 354 -15.44 -34.59 4.39
C LYS A 354 -16.56 -33.63 4.77
N ALA A 355 -16.51 -32.38 4.30
CA ALA A 355 -17.57 -31.41 4.56
C ALA A 355 -18.92 -31.86 3.98
N LYS A 356 -18.97 -32.31 2.72
CA LYS A 356 -20.20 -32.85 2.09
C LYS A 356 -20.79 -34.04 2.86
N ALA A 357 -19.96 -35.01 3.26
CA ALA A 357 -20.40 -36.19 4.00
C ALA A 357 -20.88 -35.84 5.41
N ILE A 358 -20.20 -34.92 6.11
CA ILE A 358 -20.65 -34.39 7.40
C ILE A 358 -21.99 -33.66 7.26
N ASP A 359 -22.19 -32.86 6.21
CA ASP A 359 -23.46 -32.17 5.95
C ASP A 359 -24.61 -33.16 5.63
N ALA A 360 -24.32 -34.26 4.92
CA ALA A 360 -25.28 -35.33 4.69
C ALA A 360 -25.69 -36.05 5.99
N VAL A 361 -24.74 -36.36 6.87
CA VAL A 361 -25.00 -36.91 8.21
C VAL A 361 -25.86 -35.94 9.04
N ASN A 362 -25.50 -34.65 9.06
CA ASN A 362 -26.25 -33.62 9.79
C ASN A 362 -27.69 -33.49 9.27
N LYS A 363 -27.91 -33.61 7.96
CA LYS A 363 -29.23 -33.59 7.33
C LYS A 363 -30.07 -34.81 7.73
N ALA A 364 -29.50 -36.02 7.70
CA ALA A 364 -30.17 -37.24 8.12
C ALA A 364 -30.55 -37.21 9.61
N LEU A 365 -29.65 -36.73 10.49
CA LEU A 365 -29.93 -36.52 11.92
C LEU A 365 -31.08 -35.52 12.13
N SER A 366 -31.07 -34.38 11.42
CA SER A 366 -32.11 -33.36 11.53
C SER A 366 -33.48 -33.90 11.16
N GLU A 367 -33.58 -34.65 10.06
CA GLU A 367 -34.85 -35.23 9.59
C GLU A 367 -35.36 -36.31 10.56
N GLY A 368 -34.49 -37.18 11.07
CA GLY A 368 -34.88 -38.25 11.98
C GLY A 368 -35.28 -37.78 13.37
N LYS A 369 -34.70 -36.69 13.89
CA LYS A 369 -35.18 -36.07 15.14
C LYS A 369 -36.60 -35.52 15.00
N VAL A 370 -36.91 -34.89 13.86
CA VAL A 370 -38.27 -34.40 13.58
C VAL A 370 -39.26 -35.56 13.47
N ALA A 371 -38.85 -36.68 12.85
CA ALA A 371 -39.66 -37.90 12.78
C ALA A 371 -39.92 -38.49 14.18
N VAL A 372 -38.87 -38.69 15.00
CA VAL A 372 -39.00 -39.18 16.39
C VAL A 372 -39.94 -38.32 17.24
N GLU A 373 -39.85 -36.99 17.10
CA GLU A 373 -40.75 -36.06 17.81
C GLU A 373 -42.23 -36.23 17.42
N GLN A 374 -42.49 -36.54 16.14
CA GLN A 374 -43.83 -36.74 15.56
C GLN A 374 -44.46 -38.10 15.86
N GLY A 375 -43.71 -39.05 16.44
CA GLY A 375 -44.24 -40.37 16.82
C GLY A 375 -45.31 -40.27 17.91
N ASN A 376 -46.45 -40.94 17.72
CA ASN A 376 -47.56 -40.92 18.68
C ASN A 376 -47.56 -42.18 19.58
N THR A 377 -46.75 -43.19 19.24
CA THR A 377 -46.59 -44.44 19.98
C THR A 377 -45.12 -44.81 20.14
N VAL A 378 -44.81 -45.63 21.17
CA VAL A 378 -43.44 -46.11 21.43
C VAL A 378 -42.90 -46.93 20.25
N ILE A 379 -43.77 -47.69 19.57
CA ILE A 379 -43.41 -48.54 18.43
C ILE A 379 -42.97 -47.67 17.24
N GLU A 380 -43.72 -46.61 16.90
CA GLU A 380 -43.33 -45.67 15.85
C GLU A 380 -41.99 -44.98 16.17
N VAL A 381 -41.82 -44.52 17.42
CA VAL A 381 -40.57 -43.89 17.88
C VAL A 381 -39.37 -44.83 17.72
N LEU A 382 -39.51 -46.11 18.08
CA LEU A 382 -38.45 -47.11 17.93
C LEU A 382 -38.19 -47.47 16.45
N GLN A 383 -39.21 -47.52 15.60
CA GLN A 383 -39.05 -47.73 14.15
C GLN A 383 -38.34 -46.56 13.46
N MET A 384 -38.76 -45.31 13.75
CA MET A 384 -38.13 -44.11 13.18
C MET A 384 -36.70 -43.91 13.67
N LYS A 385 -36.41 -44.27 14.94
CA LYS A 385 -35.05 -44.39 15.47
C LYS A 385 -34.21 -45.35 14.62
N ALA A 386 -34.68 -46.59 14.41
CA ALA A 386 -33.93 -47.61 13.66
C ALA A 386 -33.68 -47.19 12.20
N GLN A 387 -34.71 -46.68 11.50
CA GLN A 387 -34.60 -46.20 10.12
C GLN A 387 -33.64 -45.01 9.99
N THR A 388 -33.64 -44.09 10.96
CA THR A 388 -32.73 -42.94 10.94
C THR A 388 -31.28 -43.37 11.18
N VAL A 389 -31.01 -44.26 12.14
CA VAL A 389 -29.65 -44.79 12.36
C VAL A 389 -29.11 -45.43 11.08
N ALA A 390 -29.92 -46.22 10.37
CA ALA A 390 -29.53 -46.79 9.07
C ALA A 390 -29.22 -45.71 8.02
N ARG A 391 -30.07 -44.68 7.88
CA ARG A 391 -29.84 -43.55 6.95
C ARG A 391 -28.58 -42.75 7.29
N ILE A 392 -28.27 -42.54 8.57
CA ILE A 392 -27.05 -41.88 9.04
C ILE A 392 -25.82 -42.72 8.66
N LYS A 393 -25.83 -44.03 8.94
CA LYS A 393 -24.72 -44.94 8.59
C LYS A 393 -24.46 -45.02 7.08
N GLN A 394 -25.51 -44.95 6.26
CA GLN A 394 -25.37 -44.90 4.78
C GLN A 394 -24.70 -43.63 4.24
N GLN A 395 -24.51 -42.56 5.03
CA GLN A 395 -23.78 -41.36 4.59
C GLN A 395 -22.25 -41.47 4.80
N VAL A 396 -21.76 -42.58 5.37
CA VAL A 396 -20.32 -42.90 5.44
C VAL A 396 -19.90 -43.50 4.07
N PRO A 397 -18.97 -42.89 3.32
CA PRO A 397 -18.71 -43.29 1.92
C PRO A 397 -18.17 -44.72 1.72
N ALA A 398 -18.37 -45.27 0.52
CA ALA A 398 -18.02 -46.66 0.18
C ALA A 398 -16.51 -46.97 0.21
N ASP A 399 -15.64 -45.98 -0.06
CA ASP A 399 -14.19 -46.17 0.02
C ASP A 399 -13.73 -46.58 1.43
N THR A 400 -14.44 -46.11 2.47
CA THR A 400 -14.21 -46.51 3.87
C THR A 400 -14.46 -48.00 4.11
N LEU A 401 -15.32 -48.67 3.34
CA LEU A 401 -15.49 -50.13 3.43
C LEU A 401 -14.31 -50.88 2.81
N LYS A 402 -13.78 -50.38 1.68
CA LYS A 402 -12.59 -50.95 1.02
C LYS A 402 -11.34 -50.77 1.89
N GLU A 403 -11.16 -49.60 2.49
CA GLU A 403 -10.13 -49.34 3.49
C GLU A 403 -10.32 -50.21 4.75
N ALA A 404 -11.55 -50.36 5.26
CA ALA A 404 -11.83 -51.21 6.41
C ALA A 404 -11.57 -52.70 6.15
N LYS A 405 -11.91 -53.22 4.95
CA LYS A 405 -11.57 -54.58 4.53
C LYS A 405 -10.06 -54.78 4.47
N THR A 406 -9.35 -53.85 3.83
CA THR A 406 -7.88 -53.87 3.73
C THR A 406 -7.23 -53.85 5.12
N ALA A 407 -7.66 -52.93 6.00
CA ALA A 407 -7.16 -52.82 7.37
C ALA A 407 -7.55 -54.02 8.26
N ALA A 408 -8.70 -54.65 8.01
CA ALA A 408 -9.08 -55.89 8.68
C ALA A 408 -8.20 -57.06 8.23
N VAL A 409 -7.99 -57.25 6.92
CA VAL A 409 -7.10 -58.27 6.36
C VAL A 409 -5.68 -58.14 6.94
N ASN A 410 -5.10 -56.94 6.94
CA ASN A 410 -3.77 -56.71 7.51
C ASN A 410 -3.70 -57.11 9.00
N VAL A 411 -4.70 -56.75 9.81
CA VAL A 411 -4.72 -57.13 11.25
C VAL A 411 -4.95 -58.64 11.46
N LEU A 412 -5.65 -59.31 10.55
CA LEU A 412 -5.75 -60.78 10.57
C LEU A 412 -4.40 -61.42 10.23
N GLU A 413 -3.66 -60.88 9.26
CA GLU A 413 -2.32 -61.33 8.91
C GLU A 413 -1.32 -61.08 10.04
N ASP A 414 -1.35 -59.92 10.69
CA ASP A 414 -0.53 -59.63 11.88
C ASP A 414 -0.85 -60.59 13.03
N ALA A 415 -2.12 -60.82 13.35
CA ALA A 415 -2.53 -61.77 14.39
C ALA A 415 -2.14 -63.21 14.05
N ALA A 416 -2.23 -63.61 12.78
CA ALA A 416 -1.80 -64.93 12.32
C ALA A 416 -0.28 -65.06 12.36
N ASN A 417 0.48 -64.01 12.01
CA ASN A 417 1.93 -64.02 12.11
C ASN A 417 2.40 -64.04 13.57
N GLU A 418 1.74 -63.32 14.48
CA GLU A 418 1.98 -63.39 15.93
C GLU A 418 1.72 -64.82 16.47
N ALA A 419 0.63 -65.45 16.05
CA ALA A 419 0.29 -66.83 16.43
C ALA A 419 1.28 -67.84 15.82
N ARG A 420 1.65 -67.70 14.55
CA ARG A 420 2.67 -68.54 13.88
C ARG A 420 4.04 -68.39 14.53
N LEU A 421 4.44 -67.19 14.95
CA LEU A 421 5.65 -66.98 15.73
C LEU A 421 5.59 -67.82 17.02
N LYS A 422 4.54 -67.62 17.83
CA LYS A 422 4.32 -68.32 19.11
C LYS A 422 4.27 -69.84 18.99
N ILE A 423 3.73 -70.37 17.89
CA ILE A 423 3.69 -71.82 17.62
C ILE A 423 5.06 -72.33 17.16
N THR A 424 5.73 -71.63 16.24
CA THR A 424 7.05 -72.03 15.72
C THR A 424 8.10 -72.06 16.83
N SER A 425 7.99 -71.14 17.78
CA SER A 425 8.83 -70.99 18.97
C SER A 425 8.38 -71.80 20.19
N SER A 426 7.34 -72.63 20.08
CA SER A 426 6.88 -73.49 21.19
C SER A 426 7.77 -74.71 21.44
N SER A 427 7.55 -75.41 22.55
CA SER A 427 8.17 -76.71 22.86
C SER A 427 7.52 -77.90 22.13
N LEU A 428 6.53 -77.66 21.25
CA LEU A 428 5.82 -78.70 20.50
C LEU A 428 6.76 -79.52 19.58
N SER A 429 6.35 -80.76 19.29
CA SER A 429 7.00 -81.58 18.26
C SER A 429 6.91 -80.92 16.87
N LYS A 430 7.83 -81.25 15.95
CA LYS A 430 7.78 -80.74 14.56
C LYS A 430 6.43 -81.02 13.88
N ALA A 431 5.83 -82.19 14.15
CA ALA A 431 4.54 -82.57 13.59
C ALA A 431 3.38 -81.75 14.17
N ASP A 432 3.43 -81.41 15.47
CA ASP A 432 2.35 -80.67 16.12
C ASP A 432 2.48 -79.15 15.89
N LYS A 433 3.71 -78.64 15.72
CA LYS A 433 3.95 -77.28 15.18
C LYS A 433 3.34 -77.12 13.80
N ALA A 434 3.55 -78.08 12.90
CA ALA A 434 2.94 -78.06 11.57
C ALA A 434 1.41 -78.00 11.64
N LYS A 435 0.77 -78.93 12.39
CA LYS A 435 -0.70 -78.94 12.59
C LYS A 435 -1.23 -77.62 13.16
N ALA A 436 -0.56 -77.03 14.15
CA ALA A 436 -1.00 -75.78 14.76
C ALA A 436 -0.80 -74.56 13.82
N ILE A 437 0.27 -74.54 13.03
CA ILE A 437 0.47 -73.54 11.96
C ILE A 437 -0.60 -73.69 10.88
N ASP A 438 -0.94 -74.91 10.48
CA ASP A 438 -2.00 -75.18 9.50
C ASP A 438 -3.38 -74.74 10.02
N ALA A 439 -3.66 -74.94 11.32
CA ALA A 439 -4.87 -74.44 11.96
C ALA A 439 -4.95 -72.90 11.96
N VAL A 440 -3.83 -72.20 12.21
CA VAL A 440 -3.75 -70.73 12.09
C VAL A 440 -3.94 -70.27 10.63
N ASN A 441 -3.27 -70.92 9.68
CA ASN A 441 -3.40 -70.60 8.25
C ASN A 441 -4.84 -70.80 7.76
N LYS A 442 -5.50 -71.88 8.20
CA LYS A 442 -6.92 -72.16 7.92
C LYS A 442 -7.82 -71.06 8.48
N ALA A 443 -7.66 -70.71 9.76
CA ALA A 443 -8.42 -69.63 10.40
C ALA A 443 -8.20 -68.26 9.73
N LEU A 444 -6.97 -67.96 9.28
CA LEU A 444 -6.66 -66.77 8.50
C LEU A 444 -7.38 -66.77 7.15
N SER A 445 -7.34 -67.88 6.41
CA SER A 445 -7.98 -67.98 5.08
C SER A 445 -9.50 -67.80 5.16
N GLU A 446 -10.16 -68.47 6.12
CA GLU A 446 -11.60 -68.32 6.39
C GLU A 446 -11.95 -66.89 6.81
N GLY A 447 -11.12 -66.28 7.66
CA GLY A 447 -11.33 -64.90 8.10
C GLY A 447 -11.19 -63.85 7.01
N LYS A 448 -10.24 -64.02 6.07
CA LYS A 448 -10.11 -63.16 4.88
C LYS A 448 -11.33 -63.25 3.99
N VAL A 449 -11.84 -64.47 3.74
CA VAL A 449 -13.07 -64.68 2.95
C VAL A 449 -14.27 -64.03 3.64
N ALA A 450 -14.40 -64.18 4.97
CA ALA A 450 -15.47 -63.55 5.74
C ALA A 450 -15.40 -62.00 5.69
N VAL A 451 -14.21 -61.42 5.90
CA VAL A 451 -13.99 -59.97 5.77
C VAL A 451 -14.35 -59.47 4.36
N GLU A 452 -13.99 -60.20 3.30
CA GLU A 452 -14.33 -59.81 1.93
C GLU A 452 -15.83 -59.94 1.63
N GLN A 453 -16.55 -60.84 2.30
CA GLN A 453 -18.01 -60.97 2.22
C GLN A 453 -18.79 -59.93 3.05
N GLY A 454 -18.11 -59.16 3.92
CA GLY A 454 -18.75 -58.10 4.70
C GLY A 454 -19.28 -56.95 3.84
N ASN A 455 -20.51 -56.51 4.10
CA ASN A 455 -21.18 -55.46 3.34
C ASN A 455 -21.15 -54.10 4.07
N THR A 456 -20.78 -54.09 5.35
CA THR A 456 -20.65 -52.90 6.19
C THR A 456 -19.35 -52.90 7.01
N VAL A 457 -18.92 -51.72 7.45
CA VAL A 457 -17.71 -51.57 8.30
C VAL A 457 -17.88 -52.30 9.64
N ASP A 458 -19.07 -52.26 10.22
CA ASP A 458 -19.37 -52.94 11.50
C ASP A 458 -19.27 -54.47 11.37
N GLU A 459 -19.82 -55.06 10.29
CA GLU A 459 -19.68 -56.48 9.98
C GLU A 459 -18.22 -56.87 9.77
N VAL A 460 -17.46 -56.06 9.02
CA VAL A 460 -16.01 -56.28 8.80
C VAL A 460 -15.23 -56.22 10.12
N LEU A 461 -15.55 -55.28 11.01
CA LEU A 461 -14.94 -55.18 12.34
C LEU A 461 -15.33 -56.35 13.27
N GLN A 462 -16.58 -56.83 13.17
CA GLN A 462 -17.05 -57.99 13.94
C GLN A 462 -16.39 -59.29 13.46
N MET A 463 -16.32 -59.52 12.15
CA MET A 463 -15.65 -60.69 11.56
C MET A 463 -14.14 -60.66 11.78
N LYS A 464 -13.51 -59.48 11.74
CA LYS A 464 -12.14 -59.26 12.22
C LYS A 464 -11.99 -59.73 13.67
N ALA A 465 -12.82 -59.23 14.59
CA ALA A 465 -12.71 -59.56 16.02
C ALA A 465 -12.90 -61.06 16.30
N GLN A 466 -13.90 -61.69 15.67
CA GLN A 466 -14.16 -63.12 15.77
C GLN A 466 -13.00 -63.96 15.21
N THR A 467 -12.42 -63.57 14.08
CA THR A 467 -11.29 -64.29 13.49
C THR A 467 -10.02 -64.13 14.32
N VAL A 468 -9.71 -62.92 14.82
CA VAL A 468 -8.57 -62.72 15.75
C VAL A 468 -8.72 -63.61 16.99
N ALA A 469 -9.94 -63.76 17.53
CA ALA A 469 -10.18 -64.67 18.66
C ALA A 469 -9.94 -66.15 18.26
N ARG A 470 -10.42 -66.60 17.10
CA ARG A 470 -10.17 -67.96 16.58
C ARG A 470 -8.69 -68.25 16.35
N ILE A 471 -7.95 -67.31 15.75
CA ILE A 471 -6.50 -67.40 15.52
C ILE A 471 -5.77 -67.54 16.88
N LYS A 472 -6.13 -66.71 17.87
CA LYS A 472 -5.54 -66.78 19.21
C LYS A 472 -5.83 -68.09 19.95
N GLN A 473 -6.99 -68.71 19.72
CA GLN A 473 -7.31 -70.04 20.27
C GLN A 473 -6.46 -71.19 19.68
N GLN A 474 -5.83 -71.01 18.52
CA GLN A 474 -4.93 -72.04 17.94
C GLN A 474 -3.52 -72.02 18.56
N VAL A 475 -3.21 -71.08 19.45
CA VAL A 475 -1.93 -71.02 20.17
C VAL A 475 -2.08 -71.81 21.49
N PRO A 476 -1.39 -72.96 21.65
CA PRO A 476 -1.55 -73.80 22.84
C PRO A 476 -0.98 -73.14 24.11
N SER A 477 -1.62 -73.41 25.25
CA SER A 477 -1.51 -72.66 26.50
C SER A 477 -0.27 -72.95 27.37
N SER A 478 0.85 -73.37 26.77
CA SER A 478 2.15 -73.47 27.47
C SER A 478 3.31 -73.16 26.51
N THR A 479 3.68 -71.90 26.40
CA THR A 479 4.87 -71.44 25.66
C THR A 479 5.31 -70.06 26.18
N GLU A 480 6.35 -70.03 27.01
CA GLU A 480 7.24 -68.87 27.06
C GLU A 480 8.37 -69.11 26.06
N ILE A 481 8.71 -68.06 25.31
CA ILE A 481 9.77 -68.03 24.31
C ILE A 481 10.94 -67.25 24.92
N SER A 482 12.19 -67.63 24.66
CA SER A 482 13.29 -66.74 25.00
C SER A 482 13.24 -65.47 24.12
N LEU A 483 13.56 -64.31 24.69
CA LEU A 483 13.55 -63.04 23.95
C LEU A 483 14.48 -63.09 22.71
N GLU A 484 15.54 -63.89 22.78
CA GLU A 484 16.57 -64.06 21.76
C GLU A 484 16.09 -64.91 20.57
N GLU A 485 15.26 -65.94 20.76
CA GLU A 485 14.62 -66.66 19.65
C GLU A 485 13.64 -65.73 18.88
N ALA A 486 12.92 -64.87 19.60
CA ALA A 486 12.03 -63.88 18.98
C ALA A 486 12.81 -62.81 18.18
N LYS A 487 14.01 -62.41 18.63
CA LYS A 487 14.91 -61.53 17.87
C LYS A 487 15.42 -62.21 16.60
N ALA A 488 15.82 -63.48 16.66
CA ALA A 488 16.32 -64.20 15.49
C ALA A 488 15.28 -64.26 14.36
N THR A 489 14.03 -64.64 14.66
CA THR A 489 12.93 -64.66 13.67
C THR A 489 12.59 -63.26 13.14
N ALA A 490 12.72 -62.22 13.98
CA ALA A 490 12.51 -60.83 13.59
C ALA A 490 13.59 -60.32 12.61
N ILE A 491 14.84 -60.74 12.79
CA ILE A 491 15.95 -60.43 11.88
C ILE A 491 15.69 -61.06 10.51
N GLU A 492 15.42 -62.36 10.44
CA GLU A 492 15.10 -63.08 9.19
C GLU A 492 13.96 -62.39 8.41
N THR A 493 12.90 -62.00 9.11
CA THR A 493 11.78 -61.23 8.54
C THR A 493 12.22 -59.89 7.92
N ILE A 494 13.21 -59.21 8.51
CA ILE A 494 13.78 -57.96 7.98
C ILE A 494 14.74 -58.21 6.81
N GLU A 495 15.51 -59.31 6.85
CA GLU A 495 16.39 -59.69 5.75
C GLU A 495 15.61 -59.99 4.47
N ASP A 496 14.51 -60.75 4.56
CA ASP A 496 13.64 -61.07 3.43
C ASP A 496 12.95 -59.83 2.84
N VAL A 497 12.56 -58.87 3.68
CA VAL A 497 11.98 -57.60 3.21
C VAL A 497 13.03 -56.76 2.49
N ALA A 498 14.27 -56.71 2.97
CA ALA A 498 15.38 -56.07 2.25
C ALA A 498 15.67 -56.77 0.92
N LYS A 499 15.67 -58.11 0.89
CA LYS A 499 15.86 -58.94 -0.31
C LYS A 499 14.76 -58.68 -1.35
N SER A 500 13.51 -58.59 -0.91
CA SER A 500 12.35 -58.23 -1.73
C SER A 500 12.42 -56.79 -2.26
N ALA A 501 12.89 -55.84 -1.45
CA ALA A 501 13.10 -54.46 -1.87
C ALA A 501 14.20 -54.36 -2.95
N LYS A 502 15.35 -55.03 -2.76
CA LYS A 502 16.42 -55.12 -3.77
C LYS A 502 15.95 -55.77 -5.07
N GLY A 503 15.10 -56.79 -4.99
CA GLY A 503 14.51 -57.46 -6.15
C GLY A 503 13.62 -56.56 -7.04
N LYS A 504 13.28 -55.34 -6.58
CA LYS A 504 12.54 -54.33 -7.35
C LYS A 504 13.45 -53.32 -8.07
N ILE A 505 14.76 -53.35 -7.84
CA ILE A 505 15.74 -52.50 -8.54
C ILE A 505 15.86 -52.96 -10.01
N GLY A 506 16.02 -51.99 -10.92
CA GLY A 506 16.20 -52.25 -12.35
C GLY A 506 17.54 -52.95 -12.62
N LYS A 507 17.51 -54.06 -13.35
CA LYS A 507 18.70 -54.90 -13.62
C LYS A 507 19.70 -54.25 -14.59
N ASP A 508 19.23 -53.28 -15.37
CA ASP A 508 19.96 -52.63 -16.46
C ASP A 508 20.59 -51.29 -16.04
N LEU A 509 20.64 -51.00 -14.73
CA LEU A 509 21.26 -49.80 -14.17
C LEU A 509 22.80 -49.89 -14.23
N PRO A 510 23.52 -48.74 -14.37
CA PRO A 510 24.96 -48.67 -14.21
C PRO A 510 25.44 -49.28 -12.89
N GLU A 511 26.60 -49.95 -12.89
CA GLU A 511 27.10 -50.73 -11.75
C GLU A 511 27.29 -49.89 -10.47
N ASP A 512 27.71 -48.62 -10.62
CA ASP A 512 27.84 -47.64 -9.54
C ASP A 512 26.48 -47.20 -8.97
N VAL A 513 25.47 -46.99 -9.83
CA VAL A 513 24.10 -46.66 -9.43
C VAL A 513 23.45 -47.86 -8.72
N LEU A 514 23.60 -49.06 -9.29
CA LEU A 514 23.09 -50.30 -8.72
C LEU A 514 23.72 -50.59 -7.34
N ALA A 515 25.03 -50.34 -7.18
CA ALA A 515 25.72 -50.45 -5.91
C ALA A 515 25.20 -49.43 -4.88
N ALA A 516 25.00 -48.17 -5.29
CA ALA A 516 24.46 -47.12 -4.42
C ALA A 516 23.03 -47.45 -3.95
N GLU A 517 22.11 -47.80 -4.85
CA GLU A 517 20.72 -48.14 -4.51
C GLU A 517 20.63 -49.36 -3.57
N ASN A 518 21.41 -50.41 -3.83
CA ASN A 518 21.49 -51.57 -2.95
C ASN A 518 22.02 -51.18 -1.56
N LYS A 519 23.01 -50.30 -1.49
CA LYS A 519 23.60 -49.83 -0.23
C LYS A 519 22.57 -49.10 0.64
N VAL A 520 21.72 -48.24 0.09
CA VAL A 520 20.71 -47.53 0.91
C VAL A 520 19.72 -48.52 1.54
N ILE A 521 19.38 -49.60 0.84
CA ILE A 521 18.55 -50.69 1.39
C ILE A 521 19.30 -51.48 2.48
N ASP A 522 20.60 -51.76 2.31
CA ASP A 522 21.41 -52.44 3.32
C ASP A 522 21.65 -51.58 4.57
N ASP A 523 21.85 -50.28 4.41
CA ASP A 523 21.96 -49.33 5.52
C ASP A 523 20.62 -49.32 6.32
N ALA A 524 19.48 -49.29 5.63
CA ALA A 524 18.15 -49.36 6.27
C ALA A 524 17.90 -50.71 6.97
N LYS A 525 18.30 -51.83 6.34
CA LYS A 525 18.29 -53.18 6.93
C LYS A 525 19.11 -53.22 8.22
N THR A 526 20.35 -52.72 8.17
CA THR A 526 21.28 -52.74 9.31
C THR A 526 20.70 -51.97 10.51
N ASN A 527 20.18 -50.76 10.27
CA ASN A 527 19.50 -49.96 11.29
C ASN A 527 18.25 -50.67 11.89
N ALA A 528 17.50 -51.44 11.09
CA ALA A 528 16.37 -52.22 11.57
C ALA A 528 16.81 -53.41 12.45
N VAL A 529 17.87 -54.11 12.04
CA VAL A 529 18.47 -55.23 12.80
C VAL A 529 19.06 -54.75 14.13
N GLU A 530 19.73 -53.59 14.17
CA GLU A 530 20.24 -53.00 15.42
C GLU A 530 19.11 -52.68 16.42
N LYS A 531 17.98 -52.14 15.94
CA LYS A 531 16.78 -51.91 16.78
C LYS A 531 16.19 -53.21 17.33
N ILE A 532 16.11 -54.25 16.52
CA ILE A 532 15.64 -55.58 16.95
C ILE A 532 16.57 -56.17 18.01
N ASN A 533 17.89 -56.13 17.79
CA ASN A 533 18.87 -56.59 18.78
C ASN A 533 18.79 -55.83 20.11
N SER A 534 18.54 -54.52 20.04
CA SER A 534 18.39 -53.62 21.19
C SER A 534 17.06 -53.74 21.93
N SER A 535 16.08 -54.48 21.39
CA SER A 535 14.74 -54.63 21.97
C SER A 535 14.77 -55.42 23.28
N LYS A 536 13.99 -54.97 24.27
CA LYS A 536 13.96 -55.54 25.64
C LYS A 536 12.67 -56.33 25.93
N SER A 537 11.71 -56.29 25.02
CA SER A 537 10.44 -56.99 25.10
C SER A 537 9.93 -57.40 23.72
N LEU A 538 9.00 -58.35 23.68
CA LEU A 538 8.30 -58.73 22.45
C LEU A 538 7.58 -57.55 21.79
N ALA A 539 7.05 -56.60 22.58
CA ALA A 539 6.42 -55.40 22.05
C ALA A 539 7.42 -54.47 21.33
N ASP A 540 8.63 -54.32 21.89
CA ASP A 540 9.72 -53.57 21.24
C ASP A 540 10.14 -54.25 19.93
N ILE A 541 10.25 -55.59 19.92
CA ILE A 541 10.56 -56.37 18.71
C ILE A 541 9.50 -56.14 17.63
N THR A 542 8.21 -56.23 17.96
CA THR A 542 7.12 -55.98 17.00
C THR A 542 7.16 -54.55 16.45
N ALA A 543 7.42 -53.55 17.29
CA ALA A 543 7.58 -52.16 16.85
C ALA A 543 8.84 -51.93 15.99
N ALA A 544 9.93 -52.64 16.29
CA ALA A 544 11.17 -52.62 15.51
C ALA A 544 10.99 -53.27 14.14
N ILE A 545 10.27 -54.40 14.04
CA ILE A 545 9.89 -55.03 12.76
C ILE A 545 9.05 -54.06 11.92
N ALA A 546 7.97 -53.49 12.50
CA ALA A 546 7.09 -52.58 11.76
C ALA A 546 7.85 -51.36 11.22
N SER A 547 8.57 -50.64 12.11
CA SER A 547 9.35 -49.47 11.70
C SER A 547 10.54 -49.80 10.79
N GLY A 548 11.09 -51.02 10.88
CA GLY A 548 12.14 -51.52 9.99
C GLY A 548 11.63 -51.82 8.58
N LYS A 549 10.45 -52.44 8.47
CA LYS A 549 9.77 -52.67 7.18
C LYS A 549 9.45 -51.35 6.48
N ASP A 550 8.93 -50.38 7.21
CA ASP A 550 8.64 -49.04 6.67
C ASP A 550 9.93 -48.34 6.22
N ALA A 551 10.99 -48.39 7.03
CA ALA A 551 12.28 -47.79 6.69
C ALA A 551 12.89 -48.39 5.41
N ILE A 552 12.89 -49.72 5.27
CA ILE A 552 13.41 -50.43 4.09
C ILE A 552 12.59 -50.11 2.84
N ASN A 553 11.26 -50.14 2.93
CA ASN A 553 10.39 -49.86 1.78
C ASN A 553 10.46 -48.39 1.31
N LEU A 554 10.81 -47.45 2.19
CA LEU A 554 10.97 -46.03 1.87
C LEU A 554 12.42 -45.62 1.54
N ALA A 555 13.41 -46.46 1.84
CA ALA A 555 14.83 -46.16 1.67
C ALA A 555 15.17 -45.74 0.23
N LEU A 556 14.85 -46.59 -0.74
CA LEU A 556 15.10 -46.34 -2.16
C LEU A 556 14.24 -45.17 -2.71
N PRO A 557 12.91 -45.09 -2.47
CA PRO A 557 12.11 -43.93 -2.85
C PRO A 557 12.64 -42.59 -2.34
N LYS A 558 13.16 -42.50 -1.11
CA LYS A 558 13.75 -41.27 -0.57
C LYS A 558 15.06 -40.90 -1.28
N TYR A 559 15.94 -41.88 -1.49
CA TYR A 559 17.19 -41.67 -2.21
C TYR A 559 16.97 -41.15 -3.64
N LEU A 560 16.05 -41.77 -4.39
CA LEU A 560 15.71 -41.35 -5.75
C LEU A 560 15.10 -39.94 -5.77
N ALA A 561 14.21 -39.63 -4.82
CA ALA A 561 13.62 -38.30 -4.66
C ALA A 561 14.66 -37.20 -4.35
N GLU A 562 15.64 -37.48 -3.48
CA GLU A 562 16.73 -36.53 -3.20
C GLU A 562 17.62 -36.33 -4.43
N SER A 563 17.97 -37.40 -5.14
CA SER A 563 18.74 -37.35 -6.39
C SER A 563 18.03 -36.51 -7.47
N GLU A 564 16.72 -36.70 -7.65
CA GLU A 564 15.93 -35.94 -8.61
C GLU A 564 15.90 -34.43 -8.28
N ILE A 565 15.76 -34.07 -7.00
CA ILE A 565 15.81 -32.68 -6.53
C ILE A 565 17.19 -32.06 -6.71
N ILE A 566 18.27 -32.81 -6.45
CA ILE A 566 19.66 -32.36 -6.72
C ILE A 566 19.86 -32.14 -8.23
N GLY A 567 19.33 -33.03 -9.07
CA GLY A 567 19.36 -32.88 -10.53
C GLY A 567 18.58 -31.65 -11.02
N ALA A 568 17.39 -31.40 -10.48
CA ALA A 568 16.59 -30.20 -10.78
C ALA A 568 17.33 -28.91 -10.38
N ALA A 569 17.89 -28.87 -9.16
CA ALA A 569 18.68 -27.74 -8.68
C ALA A 569 19.94 -27.49 -9.52
N SER A 570 20.61 -28.56 -9.98
CA SER A 570 21.81 -28.46 -10.82
C SER A 570 21.49 -27.88 -12.20
N ARG A 571 20.33 -28.23 -12.78
CA ARG A 571 19.82 -27.59 -14.01
C ARG A 571 19.51 -26.11 -13.77
N ALA A 572 18.75 -25.79 -12.72
CA ALA A 572 18.40 -24.40 -12.41
C ALA A 572 19.62 -23.49 -12.15
N LYS A 573 20.64 -23.99 -11.44
CA LYS A 573 21.92 -23.28 -11.28
C LYS A 573 22.69 -23.08 -12.59
N THR A 574 22.49 -23.95 -13.56
CA THR A 574 23.10 -23.82 -14.89
C THR A 574 22.38 -22.75 -15.71
N SER A 575 21.04 -22.69 -15.66
CA SER A 575 20.22 -21.65 -16.32
C SER A 575 20.60 -20.24 -15.88
N ILE A 576 20.68 -19.99 -14.57
CA ILE A 576 20.95 -18.66 -14.00
C ILE A 576 22.41 -18.17 -14.20
N GLY A 577 23.29 -19.02 -14.72
CA GLY A 577 24.70 -18.70 -14.97
C GLY A 577 25.60 -18.69 -13.72
N LYS A 578 26.90 -18.91 -13.95
CA LYS A 578 27.92 -19.05 -12.88
C LYS A 578 28.10 -17.79 -12.03
N ASP A 579 27.81 -16.62 -12.59
CA ASP A 579 27.99 -15.33 -11.93
C ASP A 579 26.86 -15.02 -10.92
N ASN A 580 25.74 -15.75 -10.97
CA ASN A 580 24.59 -15.55 -10.09
C ASN A 580 24.73 -16.34 -8.77
N VAL A 581 25.82 -16.08 -8.04
CA VAL A 581 26.14 -16.72 -6.76
C VAL A 581 25.00 -16.59 -5.75
N GLU A 582 24.28 -15.46 -5.78
CA GLU A 582 23.14 -15.17 -4.90
C GLU A 582 21.93 -16.05 -5.21
N GLY A 583 21.61 -16.27 -6.49
CA GLY A 583 20.58 -17.20 -6.94
C GLY A 583 20.94 -18.65 -6.65
N ALA A 584 22.20 -19.05 -6.89
CA ALA A 584 22.67 -20.40 -6.59
C ALA A 584 22.53 -20.75 -5.10
N ASN A 585 22.93 -19.82 -4.21
CA ASN A 585 22.75 -19.96 -2.75
C ASN A 585 21.27 -20.02 -2.32
N ALA A 586 20.37 -19.33 -3.04
CA ALA A 586 18.94 -19.40 -2.78
C ALA A 586 18.35 -20.77 -3.16
N ILE A 587 18.78 -21.32 -4.30
CA ILE A 587 18.43 -22.69 -4.74
C ILE A 587 18.91 -23.72 -3.72
N ASP A 588 20.17 -23.65 -3.25
CA ASP A 588 20.71 -24.58 -2.25
C ASP A 588 19.90 -24.58 -0.95
N LYS A 589 19.49 -23.40 -0.49
CA LYS A 589 18.66 -23.28 0.72
C LYS A 589 17.27 -23.90 0.56
N VAL A 590 16.71 -23.86 -0.66
CA VAL A 590 15.45 -24.55 -0.99
C VAL A 590 15.68 -26.06 -1.04
N VAL A 591 16.76 -26.55 -1.66
CA VAL A 591 17.13 -27.97 -1.71
C VAL A 591 17.25 -28.57 -0.31
N GLU A 592 17.99 -27.94 0.61
CA GLU A 592 18.13 -28.43 1.99
C GLU A 592 16.79 -28.47 2.76
N THR A 593 15.89 -27.52 2.44
CA THR A 593 14.53 -27.53 2.98
C THR A 593 13.72 -28.70 2.43
N ILE A 594 13.86 -29.05 1.15
CA ILE A 594 13.14 -30.16 0.50
C ILE A 594 13.68 -31.51 1.00
N LYS A 595 15.01 -31.71 1.03
CA LYS A 595 15.65 -32.92 1.61
C LYS A 595 15.12 -33.22 3.01
N SER A 596 15.07 -32.21 3.87
CA SER A 596 14.56 -32.33 5.25
C SER A 596 13.13 -32.85 5.31
N LYS A 597 12.29 -32.53 4.32
CA LYS A 597 10.90 -33.03 4.24
C LYS A 597 10.81 -34.42 3.62
N ILE A 598 11.58 -34.71 2.57
CA ILE A 598 11.67 -36.07 1.99
C ILE A 598 12.13 -37.07 3.05
N ALA A 599 13.13 -36.71 3.86
CA ALA A 599 13.59 -37.51 5.00
C ALA A 599 12.46 -37.75 6.03
N ALA A 600 11.61 -36.75 6.29
CA ALA A 600 10.49 -36.84 7.24
C ALA A 600 9.24 -37.58 6.72
N ALA A 601 9.10 -37.76 5.40
CA ALA A 601 7.95 -38.41 4.78
C ALA A 601 7.80 -39.88 5.21
N LYS A 602 6.55 -40.33 5.36
CA LYS A 602 6.17 -41.67 5.87
C LYS A 602 5.53 -42.57 4.81
N SER A 603 5.32 -42.07 3.59
CA SER A 603 4.79 -42.84 2.47
C SER A 603 5.38 -42.37 1.14
N THR A 604 5.28 -43.21 0.11
CA THR A 604 5.63 -42.85 -1.28
C THR A 604 4.80 -41.69 -1.82
N ASP A 605 3.57 -41.53 -1.35
CA ASP A 605 2.68 -40.44 -1.74
C ASP A 605 3.10 -39.10 -1.12
N GLU A 606 3.58 -39.11 0.12
CA GLU A 606 4.18 -37.92 0.76
C GLU A 606 5.49 -37.54 0.06
N ILE A 607 6.35 -38.50 -0.25
CA ILE A 607 7.59 -38.27 -1.00
C ILE A 607 7.29 -37.62 -2.36
N SER A 608 6.36 -38.20 -3.14
CA SER A 608 5.96 -37.67 -4.44
C SER A 608 5.44 -36.22 -4.38
N LYS A 609 4.65 -35.88 -3.33
CA LYS A 609 4.15 -34.51 -3.11
C LYS A 609 5.26 -33.52 -2.74
N GLU A 610 6.24 -33.95 -1.94
CA GLU A 610 7.38 -33.11 -1.57
C GLU A 610 8.40 -32.94 -2.71
N VAL A 611 8.53 -33.94 -3.59
CA VAL A 611 9.29 -33.81 -4.84
C VAL A 611 8.63 -32.80 -5.78
N GLU A 612 7.32 -32.94 -6.04
CA GLU A 612 6.63 -32.08 -7.00
C GLU A 612 6.58 -30.62 -6.53
N SER A 613 6.22 -30.40 -5.26
CA SER A 613 6.26 -29.06 -4.67
C SER A 613 7.69 -28.51 -4.52
N GLY A 614 8.69 -29.40 -4.36
CA GLY A 614 10.11 -29.05 -4.33
C GLY A 614 10.62 -28.57 -5.69
N LYS A 615 10.30 -29.28 -6.78
CA LYS A 615 10.61 -28.85 -8.16
C LYS A 615 10.02 -27.47 -8.44
N GLN A 616 8.73 -27.27 -8.15
CA GLN A 616 8.07 -25.97 -8.32
C GLN A 616 8.74 -24.87 -7.48
N ALA A 617 9.17 -25.16 -6.25
CA ALA A 617 9.89 -24.20 -5.42
C ALA A 617 11.27 -23.82 -5.99
N ILE A 618 11.97 -24.77 -6.63
CA ILE A 618 13.24 -24.50 -7.33
C ILE A 618 13.00 -23.61 -8.55
N THR A 619 12.04 -23.96 -9.43
CA THR A 619 11.68 -23.16 -10.61
C THR A 619 11.27 -21.73 -10.24
N ASN A 620 10.48 -21.55 -9.18
CA ASN A 620 10.10 -20.21 -8.71
C ASN A 620 11.31 -19.37 -8.25
N VAL A 621 12.38 -19.99 -7.74
CA VAL A 621 13.62 -19.29 -7.35
C VAL A 621 14.51 -19.01 -8.57
N GLU A 622 14.56 -19.94 -9.52
CA GLU A 622 15.24 -19.80 -10.83
C GLU A 622 14.70 -18.57 -11.57
N GLU A 623 13.39 -18.48 -11.83
CA GLU A 623 12.76 -17.33 -12.50
C GLU A 623 13.07 -16.00 -11.77
N ILE A 624 12.97 -15.97 -10.44
CA ILE A 624 13.25 -14.76 -9.66
C ILE A 624 14.74 -14.37 -9.75
N ALA A 625 15.64 -15.33 -9.81
CA ALA A 625 17.08 -15.07 -9.94
C ALA A 625 17.45 -14.49 -11.31
N GLU A 626 16.85 -14.98 -12.39
CA GLU A 626 17.01 -14.43 -13.75
C GLU A 626 16.45 -13.01 -13.85
N ILE A 627 15.23 -12.78 -13.32
CA ILE A 627 14.60 -11.45 -13.29
C ILE A 627 15.46 -10.45 -12.49
N LYS A 628 16.05 -10.86 -11.36
CA LYS A 628 16.99 -10.04 -10.59
C LYS A 628 18.25 -9.70 -11.38
N GLN A 629 18.80 -10.63 -12.15
CA GLN A 629 20.02 -10.40 -12.91
C GLN A 629 19.79 -9.45 -14.09
N THR A 630 18.70 -9.65 -14.83
CA THR A 630 18.25 -8.73 -15.90
C THR A 630 18.05 -7.31 -15.35
N ALA A 631 17.33 -7.17 -14.22
CA ALA A 631 17.09 -5.88 -13.59
C ALA A 631 18.38 -5.19 -13.08
N LYS A 632 19.42 -5.93 -12.67
CA LYS A 632 20.74 -5.37 -12.33
C LYS A 632 21.46 -4.86 -13.58
N GLY A 633 21.40 -5.59 -14.69
CA GLY A 633 21.96 -5.17 -15.98
C GLY A 633 21.39 -3.85 -16.47
N GLU A 634 20.05 -3.72 -16.49
CA GLU A 634 19.38 -2.46 -16.87
C GLU A 634 19.74 -1.28 -15.95
N VAL A 635 20.04 -1.54 -14.67
CA VAL A 635 20.53 -0.50 -13.75
C VAL A 635 21.96 -0.07 -14.12
N ASP A 636 22.83 -0.99 -14.54
CA ASP A 636 24.18 -0.67 -15.01
C ASP A 636 24.17 0.09 -16.36
N ASP A 637 23.25 -0.25 -17.27
CA ASP A 637 23.02 0.51 -18.50
C ASP A 637 22.54 1.93 -18.18
N ALA A 638 21.57 2.08 -17.27
CA ALA A 638 21.08 3.38 -16.83
C ALA A 638 22.16 4.22 -16.13
N VAL A 639 23.04 3.59 -15.34
CA VAL A 639 24.22 4.24 -14.75
C VAL A 639 25.19 4.71 -15.82
N THR A 640 25.49 3.86 -16.80
CA THR A 640 26.41 4.18 -17.90
C THR A 640 25.89 5.37 -18.70
N ALA A 641 24.62 5.33 -19.12
CA ALA A 641 23.96 6.45 -19.80
C ALA A 641 23.91 7.73 -18.94
N ALA A 642 23.63 7.64 -17.64
CA ALA A 642 23.65 8.79 -16.74
C ALA A 642 25.05 9.39 -16.58
N LYS A 643 26.09 8.56 -16.42
CA LYS A 643 27.50 8.99 -16.32
C LYS A 643 28.00 9.60 -17.63
N GLU A 644 27.58 9.07 -18.78
CA GLU A 644 27.91 9.63 -20.09
C GLU A 644 27.27 11.01 -20.27
N ARG A 645 25.98 11.15 -19.94
CA ARG A 645 25.27 12.44 -19.95
C ARG A 645 25.93 13.47 -19.03
N ILE A 646 26.31 13.09 -17.80
CA ILE A 646 27.07 13.95 -16.87
C ILE A 646 28.44 14.32 -17.43
N SER A 647 29.11 13.43 -18.18
CA SER A 647 30.42 13.71 -18.78
C SER A 647 30.33 14.71 -19.93
N LYS A 648 29.30 14.55 -20.79
CA LYS A 648 28.97 15.43 -21.92
C LYS A 648 28.32 16.75 -21.49
N ASP A 649 27.95 16.91 -20.21
CA ASP A 649 27.39 18.16 -19.69
C ASP A 649 28.45 19.27 -19.69
N ILE A 650 28.25 20.29 -20.53
CA ILE A 650 29.13 21.46 -20.64
C ILE A 650 28.96 22.46 -19.50
N VAL A 651 27.92 22.30 -18.68
CA VAL A 651 27.56 23.20 -17.56
C VAL A 651 28.35 22.84 -16.30
N LEU A 652 28.83 21.59 -16.19
CA LEU A 652 29.57 21.10 -15.01
C LEU A 652 31.09 21.23 -15.17
N ASN A 653 31.76 21.64 -14.09
CA ASN A 653 33.21 21.47 -13.96
C ASN A 653 33.59 20.05 -13.48
N ASP A 654 34.87 19.69 -13.57
CA ASP A 654 35.33 18.31 -13.33
C ASP A 654 35.10 17.80 -11.90
N ALA A 655 35.19 18.68 -10.90
CA ALA A 655 34.88 18.34 -9.52
C ALA A 655 33.38 18.02 -9.34
N GLN A 656 32.51 18.82 -9.96
CA GLN A 656 31.06 18.59 -9.96
C GLN A 656 30.68 17.33 -10.76
N LYS A 657 31.33 17.06 -11.90
CA LYS A 657 31.16 15.81 -12.67
C LYS A 657 31.53 14.59 -11.83
N THR A 658 32.63 14.68 -11.08
CA THR A 658 33.11 13.59 -10.21
C THR A 658 32.10 13.28 -9.10
N GLU A 659 31.64 14.30 -8.36
CA GLU A 659 30.65 14.11 -7.29
C GLU A 659 29.28 13.68 -7.83
N ALA A 660 28.86 14.17 -9.00
CA ALA A 660 27.61 13.74 -9.65
C ALA A 660 27.66 12.25 -10.07
N LYS A 661 28.80 11.78 -10.62
CA LYS A 661 29.02 10.36 -10.95
C LYS A 661 28.98 9.48 -9.70
N LYS A 662 29.65 9.90 -8.62
CA LYS A 662 29.65 9.20 -7.32
C LYS A 662 28.24 9.13 -6.69
N ALA A 663 27.43 10.16 -6.85
CA ALA A 663 26.05 10.15 -6.41
C ALA A 663 25.18 9.18 -7.24
N VAL A 664 25.42 9.05 -8.55
CA VAL A 664 24.80 8.01 -9.39
C VAL A 664 25.19 6.61 -8.91
N ASP A 665 26.48 6.36 -8.64
CA ASP A 665 26.97 5.07 -8.11
C ASP A 665 26.36 4.71 -6.76
N THR A 666 26.15 5.71 -5.91
CA THR A 666 25.48 5.53 -4.61
C THR A 666 24.02 5.06 -4.78
N VAL A 667 23.28 5.68 -5.70
CA VAL A 667 21.88 5.29 -6.00
C VAL A 667 21.82 3.93 -6.70
N ALA A 668 22.79 3.63 -7.58
CA ALA A 668 22.91 2.34 -8.24
C ALA A 668 23.11 1.20 -7.23
N THR A 669 24.04 1.37 -6.29
CA THR A 669 24.29 0.43 -5.20
C THR A 669 23.02 0.18 -4.38
N GLN A 670 22.35 1.24 -3.94
CA GLN A 670 21.08 1.14 -3.20
C GLN A 670 19.96 0.47 -4.00
N THR A 671 19.97 0.61 -5.33
CA THR A 671 19.00 -0.03 -6.23
C THR A 671 19.29 -1.52 -6.36
N LYS A 672 20.56 -1.91 -6.56
CA LYS A 672 20.98 -3.32 -6.61
C LYS A 672 20.70 -4.04 -5.28
N ASP A 673 20.95 -3.37 -4.15
CA ASP A 673 20.55 -3.87 -2.82
C ASP A 673 19.03 -4.09 -2.73
N ALA A 674 18.22 -3.14 -3.22
CA ALA A 674 16.76 -3.26 -3.20
C ALA A 674 16.26 -4.40 -4.11
N ILE A 675 16.88 -4.62 -5.27
CA ILE A 675 16.62 -5.75 -6.18
C ILE A 675 16.98 -7.08 -5.50
N ASN A 676 18.16 -7.17 -4.87
CA ASN A 676 18.61 -8.36 -4.14
C ASN A 676 17.64 -8.75 -3.01
N ASN A 677 17.16 -7.76 -2.25
CA ASN A 677 16.23 -7.95 -1.14
C ASN A 677 14.76 -8.17 -1.56
N ALA A 678 14.41 -8.11 -2.85
CA ALA A 678 13.05 -8.37 -3.32
C ALA A 678 12.69 -9.86 -3.26
N GLU A 679 11.47 -10.19 -2.80
CA GLU A 679 11.00 -11.59 -2.71
C GLU A 679 10.09 -12.00 -3.88
N THR A 680 9.64 -11.06 -4.73
CA THR A 680 8.79 -11.34 -5.90
C THR A 680 9.19 -10.53 -7.12
N ALA A 681 8.79 -10.99 -8.32
CA ALA A 681 9.05 -10.30 -9.59
C ALA A 681 8.53 -8.85 -9.60
N GLU A 682 7.36 -8.57 -9.02
CA GLU A 682 6.83 -7.20 -8.95
C GLU A 682 7.61 -6.30 -8.00
N GLU A 683 8.27 -6.88 -6.98
CA GLU A 683 9.16 -6.13 -6.09
C GLU A 683 10.50 -5.82 -6.77
N VAL A 684 11.03 -6.73 -7.60
CA VAL A 684 12.19 -6.47 -8.46
C VAL A 684 11.87 -5.37 -9.47
N ALA A 685 10.81 -5.53 -10.27
CA ALA A 685 10.41 -4.54 -11.29
C ALA A 685 10.12 -3.16 -10.68
N LYS A 686 9.60 -3.13 -9.45
CA LYS A 686 9.41 -1.88 -8.70
C LYS A 686 10.73 -1.27 -8.24
N ALA A 687 11.67 -2.05 -7.71
CA ALA A 687 12.97 -1.58 -7.25
C ALA A 687 13.80 -1.04 -8.43
N GLN A 688 13.86 -1.80 -9.52
CA GLN A 688 14.41 -1.40 -10.83
C GLN A 688 13.83 -0.06 -11.29
N LYS A 689 12.49 0.05 -11.37
CA LYS A 689 11.84 1.28 -11.83
C LYS A 689 12.12 2.49 -10.92
N GLU A 690 11.94 2.35 -9.61
CA GLU A 690 12.18 3.45 -8.66
C GLU A 690 13.67 3.87 -8.64
N GLY A 691 14.58 2.92 -8.82
CA GLY A 691 16.03 3.16 -8.94
C GLY A 691 16.42 3.87 -10.24
N ILE A 692 15.97 3.37 -11.39
CA ILE A 692 16.22 4.00 -12.70
C ILE A 692 15.60 5.41 -12.77
N ASP A 693 14.38 5.60 -12.26
CA ASP A 693 13.77 6.92 -12.15
C ASP A 693 14.60 7.85 -11.23
N SER A 694 15.22 7.32 -10.17
CA SER A 694 16.11 8.08 -9.25
C SER A 694 17.48 8.41 -9.86
N ILE A 695 18.09 7.48 -10.60
CA ILE A 695 19.34 7.68 -11.36
C ILE A 695 19.13 8.79 -12.40
N ASN A 696 18.05 8.69 -13.19
CA ASN A 696 17.67 9.70 -14.17
C ASN A 696 17.34 11.05 -13.52
N ALA A 697 16.62 11.06 -12.39
CA ALA A 697 16.37 12.28 -11.64
C ALA A 697 17.68 12.92 -11.16
N LYS A 698 18.66 12.14 -10.70
CA LYS A 698 19.95 12.67 -10.25
C LYS A 698 20.73 13.30 -11.41
N SER A 699 20.77 12.65 -12.57
CA SER A 699 21.35 13.21 -13.81
C SER A 699 20.64 14.49 -14.28
N ASN A 700 19.31 14.59 -14.15
CA ASN A 700 18.55 15.78 -14.54
C ASN A 700 18.56 16.92 -13.49
N SER A 701 18.86 16.62 -12.22
CA SER A 701 18.77 17.57 -11.09
C SER A 701 19.85 18.67 -11.04
N ILE A 702 20.68 18.75 -12.07
CA ILE A 702 21.84 19.65 -12.17
C ILE A 702 21.47 21.00 -12.83
N SER A 703 20.27 21.09 -13.41
CA SER A 703 19.72 22.30 -14.02
C SER A 703 19.23 23.35 -12.98
N GLU A 704 20.13 23.89 -12.16
CA GLU A 704 19.94 25.24 -11.62
C GLU A 704 20.50 26.27 -12.60
N ASP A 705 19.59 26.87 -13.37
CA ASP A 705 19.81 28.08 -14.19
C ASP A 705 21.06 28.03 -15.10
N SER A 706 20.97 27.28 -16.20
CA SER A 706 22.04 27.14 -17.21
C SER A 706 22.59 28.48 -17.72
N LEU A 707 21.77 29.55 -17.71
CA LEU A 707 22.19 30.89 -18.10
C LEU A 707 23.14 31.52 -17.06
N LYS A 708 22.88 31.32 -15.76
CA LYS A 708 23.74 31.78 -14.66
C LYS A 708 25.10 31.08 -14.66
N VAL A 709 25.13 29.78 -14.97
CA VAL A 709 26.40 29.03 -15.06
C VAL A 709 27.21 29.46 -16.28
N LEU A 710 26.59 29.64 -17.46
CA LEU A 710 27.26 30.20 -18.64
C LEU A 710 27.86 31.59 -18.35
N LYS A 711 27.16 32.46 -17.61
CA LYS A 711 27.69 33.75 -17.16
C LYS A 711 28.92 33.59 -16.26
N ASN A 712 28.93 32.62 -15.35
CA ASN A 712 30.08 32.34 -14.48
C ASN A 712 31.29 31.83 -15.28
N VAL A 713 31.07 30.93 -16.25
CA VAL A 713 32.15 30.42 -17.14
C VAL A 713 32.73 31.55 -17.99
N ALA A 714 31.87 32.40 -18.56
CA ALA A 714 32.32 33.57 -19.32
C ALA A 714 33.11 34.57 -18.45
N ASN A 715 32.65 34.86 -17.23
CA ASN A 715 33.37 35.70 -16.28
C ASN A 715 34.75 35.12 -15.92
N ALA A 716 34.86 33.80 -15.72
CA ALA A 716 36.14 33.14 -15.40
C ALA A 716 37.13 33.14 -16.59
N ALA A 717 36.63 33.10 -17.83
CA ALA A 717 37.48 33.26 -19.02
C ALA A 717 38.02 34.70 -19.17
N ILE A 718 37.19 35.70 -18.85
CA ILE A 718 37.60 37.11 -18.79
C ILE A 718 38.67 37.34 -17.72
N ASP A 719 38.50 36.76 -16.53
CA ASP A 719 39.50 36.87 -15.45
C ASP A 719 40.83 36.22 -15.84
N ARG A 720 40.80 35.07 -16.52
CA ARG A 720 42.02 34.42 -17.03
C ARG A 720 42.72 35.25 -18.12
N ALA A 721 41.98 35.76 -19.09
CA ALA A 721 42.55 36.62 -20.14
C ALA A 721 43.17 37.90 -19.56
N ALA A 722 42.58 38.45 -18.50
CA ALA A 722 43.13 39.60 -17.79
C ALA A 722 44.41 39.28 -17.02
N GLU A 723 44.49 38.12 -16.35
CA GLU A 723 45.71 37.66 -15.69
C GLU A 723 46.84 37.43 -16.70
N GLU A 724 46.55 36.75 -17.82
CA GLU A 724 47.51 36.54 -18.92
C GLU A 724 47.98 37.85 -19.54
N ALA A 725 47.08 38.81 -19.79
CA ALA A 725 47.41 40.15 -20.25
C ALA A 725 48.27 40.90 -19.22
N ASN A 726 47.93 40.85 -17.94
CA ASN A 726 48.71 41.48 -16.87
C ASN A 726 50.11 40.85 -16.72
N VAL A 727 50.26 39.55 -16.92
CA VAL A 727 51.56 38.86 -16.96
C VAL A 727 52.39 39.28 -18.17
N ALA A 728 51.78 39.52 -19.33
CA ALA A 728 52.47 40.05 -20.51
C ALA A 728 52.88 41.52 -20.31
N ILE A 729 51.95 42.36 -19.86
CA ILE A 729 52.17 43.77 -19.50
C ILE A 729 53.27 43.89 -18.43
N ASN A 730 53.35 42.94 -17.48
CA ASN A 730 54.39 42.93 -16.45
C ASN A 730 55.82 42.80 -17.00
N LYS A 731 56.00 42.36 -18.25
CA LYS A 731 57.30 42.22 -18.94
C LYS A 731 57.70 43.46 -19.74
N LEU A 732 56.84 44.49 -19.83
CA LEU A 732 57.18 45.77 -20.46
C LEU A 732 58.20 46.54 -19.62
N THR A 733 59.06 47.31 -20.30
CA THR A 733 60.16 48.08 -19.69
C THR A 733 59.75 49.48 -19.21
N ASP A 734 58.68 50.05 -19.75
CA ASP A 734 58.13 51.33 -19.28
C ASP A 734 57.08 51.08 -18.19
N GLU A 735 57.39 51.48 -16.96
CA GLU A 735 56.50 51.34 -15.80
C GLU A 735 55.23 52.21 -15.89
N ASN A 736 55.24 53.31 -16.67
CA ASN A 736 54.04 54.12 -16.90
C ASN A 736 53.09 53.41 -17.88
N ASP A 737 53.62 52.86 -18.99
CA ASP A 737 52.82 52.09 -19.95
C ASP A 737 52.25 50.81 -19.28
N LYS A 738 53.07 50.16 -18.45
CA LYS A 738 52.66 49.04 -17.59
C LYS A 738 51.50 49.39 -16.65
N ALA A 739 51.53 50.56 -16.03
CA ALA A 739 50.44 51.04 -15.17
C ALA A 739 49.16 51.35 -15.97
N ILE A 740 49.29 52.03 -17.11
CA ILE A 740 48.17 52.40 -18.00
C ILE A 740 47.46 51.15 -18.52
N ARG A 741 48.20 50.17 -19.05
CA ARG A 741 47.59 48.95 -19.61
C ARG A 741 46.90 48.11 -18.54
N LYS A 742 47.42 48.06 -17.31
CA LYS A 742 46.74 47.41 -16.17
C LYS A 742 45.41 48.08 -15.83
N GLU A 743 45.33 49.41 -15.84
CA GLU A 743 44.09 50.15 -15.61
C GLU A 743 43.07 49.87 -16.74
N LEU A 744 43.51 49.89 -18.01
CA LEU A 744 42.68 49.57 -19.16
C LEU A 744 42.17 48.11 -19.15
N VAL A 745 43.01 47.14 -18.75
CA VAL A 745 42.60 45.74 -18.56
C VAL A 745 41.56 45.62 -17.44
N ALA A 746 41.74 46.32 -16.32
CA ALA A 746 40.77 46.31 -15.22
C ALA A 746 39.40 46.88 -15.61
N ASP A 747 39.37 47.99 -16.37
CA ASP A 747 38.13 48.57 -16.89
C ASP A 747 37.48 47.69 -17.96
N ALA A 748 38.26 47.06 -18.85
CA ALA A 748 37.75 46.09 -19.83
C ALA A 748 37.08 44.87 -19.15
N VAL A 749 37.71 44.31 -18.09
CA VAL A 749 37.13 43.23 -17.28
C VAL A 749 35.79 43.66 -16.64
N LYS A 750 35.75 44.88 -16.08
CA LYS A 750 34.55 45.45 -15.45
C LYS A 750 33.41 45.66 -16.47
N GLY A 751 33.74 46.12 -17.67
CA GLY A 751 32.81 46.24 -18.80
C GLY A 751 32.27 44.88 -19.25
N ALA A 752 33.16 43.93 -19.50
CA ALA A 752 32.83 42.57 -19.92
C ALA A 752 31.90 41.84 -18.94
N LYS A 753 32.25 41.83 -17.63
CA LYS A 753 31.43 41.19 -16.58
C LYS A 753 30.03 41.80 -16.48
N LYS A 754 29.90 43.12 -16.67
CA LYS A 754 28.62 43.83 -16.69
C LYS A 754 27.78 43.45 -17.92
N ALA A 755 28.38 43.37 -19.10
CA ALA A 755 27.70 42.92 -20.32
C ALA A 755 27.23 41.46 -20.23
N ILE A 756 28.09 40.57 -19.72
CA ILE A 756 27.77 39.16 -19.47
C ILE A 756 26.61 39.03 -18.47
N ALA A 757 26.63 39.79 -17.37
CA ALA A 757 25.53 39.80 -16.39
C ALA A 757 24.18 40.17 -17.02
N SER A 758 24.15 41.11 -17.96
CA SER A 758 22.94 41.56 -18.68
C SER A 758 22.50 40.65 -19.84
N ALA A 759 23.32 39.69 -20.29
CA ALA A 759 22.99 38.84 -21.44
C ALA A 759 21.78 37.93 -21.17
N SER A 760 20.90 37.77 -22.17
CA SER A 760 19.62 37.04 -22.05
C SER A 760 19.63 35.60 -22.55
N ASN A 761 20.66 35.19 -23.30
CA ASN A 761 20.75 33.86 -23.92
C ASN A 761 22.20 33.38 -24.06
N ALA A 762 22.39 32.07 -24.29
CA ALA A 762 23.69 31.42 -24.37
C ALA A 762 24.57 31.96 -25.51
N THR A 763 24.01 32.13 -26.71
CA THR A 763 24.75 32.60 -27.90
C THR A 763 25.32 34.01 -27.70
N LEU A 764 24.56 34.88 -27.04
CA LEU A 764 25.01 36.23 -26.68
C LEU A 764 26.11 36.20 -25.60
N ILE A 765 26.04 35.30 -24.61
CA ILE A 765 27.11 35.12 -23.61
C ILE A 765 28.40 34.64 -24.29
N GLU A 766 28.31 33.69 -25.21
CA GLU A 766 29.46 33.14 -25.95
C GLU A 766 30.11 34.21 -26.85
N SER A 767 29.30 34.97 -27.58
CA SER A 767 29.76 36.09 -28.41
C SER A 767 30.44 37.18 -27.56
N LEU A 768 29.81 37.60 -26.45
CA LEU A 768 30.40 38.58 -25.53
C LEU A 768 31.71 38.06 -24.92
N ARG A 769 31.78 36.80 -24.50
CA ARG A 769 33.02 36.19 -23.98
C ARG A 769 34.15 36.30 -25.01
N SER A 770 33.89 35.86 -26.24
CA SER A 770 34.87 35.86 -27.33
C SER A 770 35.38 37.27 -27.66
N THR A 771 34.47 38.22 -27.87
CA THR A 771 34.79 39.62 -28.17
C THR A 771 35.64 40.24 -27.06
N TRP A 772 35.21 40.12 -25.80
CA TRP A 772 35.90 40.76 -24.68
C TRP A 772 37.24 40.10 -24.32
N THR A 773 37.40 38.78 -24.48
CA THR A 773 38.73 38.14 -24.35
C THR A 773 39.69 38.64 -25.41
N GLY A 774 39.24 38.77 -26.66
CA GLY A 774 40.06 39.34 -27.75
C GLY A 774 40.41 40.81 -27.52
N THR A 775 39.47 41.62 -27.02
CA THR A 775 39.72 43.02 -26.63
C THR A 775 40.80 43.11 -25.56
N ILE A 776 40.70 42.32 -24.48
CA ILE A 776 41.69 42.32 -23.39
C ILE A 776 43.08 41.90 -23.89
N GLN A 777 43.15 40.92 -24.80
CA GLN A 777 44.42 40.45 -25.35
C GLN A 777 45.07 41.47 -26.31
N ASN A 778 44.28 42.22 -27.08
CA ASN A 778 44.78 43.29 -27.95
C ASN A 778 45.32 44.51 -27.18
N LEU A 779 44.92 44.73 -25.91
CA LEU A 779 45.52 45.79 -25.08
C LEU A 779 47.02 45.57 -24.80
N VAL A 780 47.52 44.35 -24.99
CA VAL A 780 48.95 44.00 -24.89
C VAL A 780 49.76 44.54 -26.08
N THR A 781 49.14 44.82 -27.23
CA THR A 781 49.85 45.08 -28.50
C THR A 781 49.68 46.49 -29.08
N VAL A 782 48.85 47.36 -28.48
CA VAL A 782 48.67 48.76 -28.95
C VAL A 782 49.95 49.58 -28.80
N SER A 783 50.33 50.38 -29.80
CA SER A 783 51.68 50.99 -29.86
C SER A 783 51.85 52.41 -29.31
N ASP A 784 50.81 53.06 -28.74
CA ASP A 784 50.92 54.41 -28.15
C ASP A 784 49.69 54.76 -27.25
N ALA A 785 49.43 53.93 -26.22
CA ALA A 785 48.18 53.96 -25.44
C ALA A 785 47.85 55.33 -24.80
N PHE A 786 48.86 56.12 -24.42
CA PHE A 786 48.66 57.44 -23.81
C PHE A 786 48.06 58.47 -24.79
N LYS A 787 48.41 58.38 -26.08
CA LYS A 787 47.90 59.28 -27.13
C LYS A 787 46.42 58.99 -27.45
N GLU A 788 46.04 57.72 -27.44
CA GLU A 788 44.65 57.28 -27.57
C GLU A 788 43.82 57.72 -26.35
N GLN A 789 44.37 57.60 -25.13
CA GLN A 789 43.71 58.05 -23.91
C GLN A 789 43.44 59.57 -23.90
N ARG A 790 44.33 60.37 -24.50
CA ARG A 790 44.14 61.83 -24.69
C ARG A 790 42.99 62.12 -25.66
N THR A 791 42.98 61.47 -26.83
CA THR A 791 41.91 61.61 -27.83
C THR A 791 40.55 61.20 -27.27
N LEU A 792 40.47 60.08 -26.54
CA LEU A 792 39.23 59.64 -25.87
C LEU A 792 38.77 60.64 -24.81
N ALA A 793 39.68 61.28 -24.08
CA ALA A 793 39.33 62.30 -23.10
C ALA A 793 38.82 63.60 -23.74
N HIS A 794 39.38 64.02 -24.88
CA HIS A 794 38.87 65.15 -25.66
C HIS A 794 37.46 64.89 -26.19
N ASN A 795 37.25 63.74 -26.84
CA ASN A 795 35.94 63.35 -27.37
C ASN A 795 34.89 63.32 -26.25
N LEU A 796 35.19 62.67 -25.13
CA LEU A 796 34.29 62.61 -23.96
C LEU A 796 33.92 64.00 -23.43
N ILE A 797 34.88 64.92 -23.30
CA ILE A 797 34.62 66.29 -22.81
C ILE A 797 33.81 67.10 -23.82
N SER A 798 34.00 66.88 -25.12
CA SER A 798 33.20 67.50 -26.19
C SER A 798 31.76 66.98 -26.22
N ASP A 799 31.56 65.67 -26.15
CA ASP A 799 30.25 65.02 -26.11
C ASP A 799 29.45 65.45 -24.87
N VAL A 800 30.13 65.55 -23.72
CA VAL A 800 29.56 66.06 -22.47
C VAL A 800 29.20 67.54 -22.61
N LYS A 801 30.07 68.38 -23.17
CA LYS A 801 29.78 69.81 -23.40
C LYS A 801 28.49 69.98 -24.19
N GLU A 802 28.35 69.29 -25.32
CA GLU A 802 27.16 69.38 -26.16
C GLU A 802 25.89 68.90 -25.43
N SER A 803 26.01 67.80 -24.69
CA SER A 803 24.91 67.24 -23.87
C SER A 803 24.47 68.16 -22.74
N VAL A 804 25.42 68.83 -22.08
CA VAL A 804 25.16 69.72 -20.93
C VAL A 804 24.67 71.10 -21.39
N LEU A 805 25.11 71.60 -22.55
CA LEU A 805 24.51 72.78 -23.19
C LEU A 805 23.02 72.55 -23.54
N LYS A 806 22.68 71.37 -24.09
CA LYS A 806 21.29 70.95 -24.32
C LYS A 806 20.47 70.80 -23.03
N ALA A 807 21.11 70.54 -21.89
CA ALA A 807 20.46 70.54 -20.58
C ALA A 807 20.26 71.97 -20.04
N ALA A 808 21.24 72.87 -20.24
CA ALA A 808 21.12 74.29 -19.90
C ALA A 808 19.98 74.98 -20.67
N ASP A 809 19.68 74.56 -21.90
CA ASP A 809 18.53 75.04 -22.68
C ASP A 809 17.16 74.74 -22.03
N LYS A 810 17.09 73.81 -21.05
CA LYS A 810 15.87 73.51 -20.28
C LYS A 810 15.71 74.38 -19.02
N LEU A 811 16.72 75.18 -18.67
CA LEU A 811 16.63 76.15 -17.58
C LEU A 811 15.76 77.34 -17.99
N ALA A 812 15.22 78.06 -17.00
CA ALA A 812 14.59 79.36 -17.20
C ALA A 812 15.59 80.35 -17.84
N ASP A 813 15.08 81.26 -18.68
CA ASP A 813 15.91 82.09 -19.57
C ASP A 813 16.88 83.03 -18.82
N ASP A 814 16.56 83.39 -17.57
CA ASP A 814 17.40 84.18 -16.66
C ASP A 814 18.66 83.42 -16.18
N LYS A 815 18.58 82.09 -16.04
CA LYS A 815 19.70 81.21 -15.65
C LYS A 815 20.43 80.57 -16.83
N LYS A 816 19.71 80.37 -17.94
CA LYS A 816 20.17 79.64 -19.14
C LYS A 816 21.50 80.14 -19.69
N GLN A 817 21.65 81.46 -19.87
CA GLN A 817 22.84 82.04 -20.49
C GLN A 817 24.07 81.90 -19.57
N ALA A 818 23.92 82.21 -18.28
CA ALA A 818 25.00 82.08 -17.30
C ALA A 818 25.51 80.63 -17.18
N ALA A 819 24.61 79.64 -17.24
CA ALA A 819 24.99 78.23 -17.28
C ALA A 819 25.80 77.90 -18.53
N LYS A 820 25.35 78.31 -19.73
CA LYS A 820 26.05 78.08 -21.00
C LYS A 820 27.47 78.65 -21.00
N ASP A 821 27.64 79.87 -20.51
CA ASP A 821 28.95 80.53 -20.46
C ASP A 821 29.91 79.84 -19.49
N ALA A 822 29.42 79.42 -18.32
CA ALA A 822 30.21 78.63 -17.37
C ALA A 822 30.64 77.25 -17.93
N ILE A 823 29.75 76.55 -18.65
CA ILE A 823 30.07 75.27 -19.32
C ILE A 823 31.14 75.46 -20.40
N ASN A 824 31.04 76.52 -21.20
CA ASN A 824 32.01 76.84 -22.25
C ASN A 824 33.40 77.14 -21.66
N ASN A 825 33.47 77.92 -20.58
CA ASN A 825 34.72 78.26 -19.90
C ASN A 825 35.37 77.03 -19.22
N ALA A 826 34.56 76.16 -18.60
CA ALA A 826 35.01 74.90 -18.03
C ALA A 826 35.60 73.97 -19.11
N PHE A 827 34.94 73.86 -20.26
CA PHE A 827 35.38 73.04 -21.39
C PHE A 827 36.75 73.46 -21.91
N THR A 828 36.94 74.75 -22.19
CA THR A 828 38.21 75.30 -22.68
C THR A 828 39.36 75.05 -21.71
N SER A 829 39.08 75.19 -20.41
CA SER A 829 40.05 74.91 -19.34
C SER A 829 40.46 73.44 -19.28
N ALA A 830 39.50 72.52 -19.46
CA ALA A 830 39.71 71.09 -19.41
C ALA A 830 40.51 70.55 -20.59
N ILE A 831 40.17 70.97 -21.83
CA ILE A 831 40.93 70.60 -23.04
C ILE A 831 42.38 71.10 -22.92
N THR A 832 42.58 72.36 -22.53
CA THR A 832 43.92 72.95 -22.33
C THR A 832 44.77 72.17 -21.32
N ALA A 833 44.16 71.62 -20.26
CA ALA A 833 44.85 70.81 -19.27
C ALA A 833 45.16 69.37 -19.76
N ILE A 834 44.33 68.80 -20.65
CA ILE A 834 44.55 67.48 -21.24
C ILE A 834 45.60 67.51 -22.35
N ASP A 835 45.64 68.55 -23.16
CA ASP A 835 46.71 68.75 -24.15
C ASP A 835 48.09 68.88 -23.51
N LYS A 836 48.15 69.51 -22.33
CA LYS A 836 49.37 69.65 -21.52
C LYS A 836 49.69 68.45 -20.65
N ALA A 837 48.80 67.45 -20.56
CA ALA A 837 48.99 66.31 -19.68
C ALA A 837 50.13 65.40 -20.17
N THR A 838 51.11 65.20 -19.31
CA THR A 838 52.24 64.27 -19.48
C THR A 838 51.95 62.89 -18.86
N LYS A 839 50.95 62.80 -17.98
CA LYS A 839 50.57 61.57 -17.27
C LYS A 839 49.04 61.35 -17.23
N PRO A 840 48.54 60.10 -17.11
CA PRO A 840 47.11 59.80 -17.03
C PRO A 840 46.40 60.47 -15.85
N ALA A 841 47.09 60.62 -14.71
CA ALA A 841 46.56 61.30 -13.53
C ALA A 841 46.24 62.79 -13.78
N GLU A 842 46.97 63.44 -14.68
CA GLU A 842 46.74 64.83 -15.09
C GLU A 842 45.50 64.92 -16.00
N ILE A 843 45.34 63.99 -16.96
CA ILE A 843 44.11 63.84 -17.76
C ILE A 843 42.90 63.58 -16.86
N LYS A 844 43.04 62.70 -15.85
CA LYS A 844 41.99 62.41 -14.86
C LYS A 844 41.61 63.66 -14.06
N SER A 845 42.60 64.39 -13.54
CA SER A 845 42.40 65.62 -12.78
C SER A 845 41.71 66.72 -13.61
N ALA A 846 42.09 66.85 -14.88
CA ALA A 846 41.47 67.79 -15.82
C ALA A 846 39.99 67.45 -16.09
N ARG A 847 39.66 66.16 -16.28
CA ARG A 847 38.27 65.68 -16.38
C ARG A 847 37.49 65.95 -15.09
N GLU A 848 38.06 65.64 -13.92
CA GLU A 848 37.41 65.86 -12.62
C GLU A 848 37.13 67.36 -12.35
N GLY A 849 38.07 68.23 -12.73
CA GLY A 849 37.86 69.69 -12.72
C GLY A 849 36.73 70.16 -13.64
N PHE A 850 36.63 69.60 -14.86
CA PHE A 850 35.55 69.89 -15.80
C PHE A 850 34.17 69.54 -15.23
N PHE A 851 34.01 68.32 -14.73
CA PHE A 851 32.73 67.88 -14.16
C PHE A 851 32.35 68.69 -12.91
N SER A 852 33.31 69.01 -12.04
CA SER A 852 33.05 69.87 -10.86
C SER A 852 32.62 71.30 -11.23
N ALA A 853 33.11 71.84 -12.34
CA ALA A 853 32.68 73.15 -12.85
C ALA A 853 31.28 73.08 -13.50
N ILE A 854 30.94 71.99 -14.18
CA ILE A 854 29.58 71.74 -14.70
C ILE A 854 28.56 71.62 -13.57
N ASP A 855 28.86 70.85 -12.51
CA ASP A 855 27.96 70.66 -11.36
C ASP A 855 27.67 71.99 -10.61
N LYS A 856 28.55 72.98 -10.73
CA LYS A 856 28.33 74.36 -10.25
C LYS A 856 27.56 75.24 -11.23
N ALA A 857 27.68 74.98 -12.53
CA ALA A 857 27.04 75.75 -13.59
C ALA A 857 25.55 75.38 -13.80
N ILE A 858 25.18 74.11 -13.55
CA ILE A 858 23.78 73.67 -13.56
C ILE A 858 23.45 72.99 -12.22
N PRO A 859 22.78 73.70 -11.28
CA PRO A 859 22.32 73.09 -10.05
C PRO A 859 21.36 71.93 -10.34
N VAL A 860 21.64 70.75 -9.77
CA VAL A 860 20.81 69.54 -9.95
C VAL A 860 19.34 69.78 -9.59
N ALA A 861 19.08 70.64 -8.60
CA ALA A 861 17.74 71.04 -8.18
C ALA A 861 16.91 71.72 -9.30
N ASP A 862 17.54 72.54 -10.16
CA ASP A 862 16.84 73.19 -11.27
C ASP A 862 16.45 72.17 -12.36
N LEU A 863 17.30 71.15 -12.60
CA LEU A 863 16.96 70.03 -13.50
C LEU A 863 15.90 69.09 -12.90
N GLN A 864 15.92 68.87 -11.58
CA GLN A 864 14.88 68.10 -10.87
C GLN A 864 13.51 68.76 -11.04
N ALA A 865 13.43 70.09 -10.92
CA ALA A 865 12.20 70.85 -11.13
C ALA A 865 11.65 70.66 -12.55
N ALA A 866 12.46 70.92 -13.58
CA ALA A 866 12.07 70.74 -14.98
C ALA A 866 11.60 69.29 -15.29
N ALA A 867 12.30 68.29 -14.75
CA ALA A 867 11.93 66.89 -14.92
C ALA A 867 10.62 66.50 -14.19
N ILE A 868 10.27 67.20 -13.11
CA ILE A 868 9.00 67.04 -12.39
C ILE A 868 7.85 67.65 -13.20
N ASP A 869 8.06 68.77 -13.89
CA ASP A 869 7.03 69.37 -14.74
C ASP A 869 6.75 68.50 -15.98
N GLU A 870 7.80 67.99 -16.65
CA GLU A 870 7.66 67.03 -17.76
C GLU A 870 6.83 65.79 -17.35
N ILE A 871 7.11 65.18 -16.20
CA ILE A 871 6.41 63.97 -15.76
C ILE A 871 5.01 64.24 -15.20
N THR A 872 4.73 65.46 -14.72
CA THR A 872 3.39 65.92 -14.34
C THR A 872 2.49 66.03 -15.58
N THR A 873 3.04 66.57 -16.68
CA THR A 873 2.36 66.62 -17.98
C THR A 873 2.06 65.21 -18.50
N GLU A 874 3.04 64.30 -18.51
CA GLU A 874 2.85 62.92 -18.98
C GLU A 874 1.80 62.16 -18.16
N ALA A 875 1.83 62.27 -16.83
CA ALA A 875 0.83 61.65 -15.95
C ALA A 875 -0.59 62.18 -16.25
N SER A 876 -0.71 63.47 -16.57
CA SER A 876 -1.99 64.09 -16.95
C SER A 876 -2.51 63.55 -18.29
N VAL A 877 -1.63 63.45 -19.31
CA VAL A 877 -1.96 62.83 -20.61
C VAL A 877 -2.41 61.38 -20.45
N ALA A 878 -1.70 60.58 -19.66
CA ALA A 878 -2.06 59.19 -19.38
C ALA A 878 -3.45 59.06 -18.72
N LYS A 879 -3.78 59.91 -17.74
CA LYS A 879 -5.11 59.92 -17.11
C LYS A 879 -6.24 60.32 -18.06
N ILE A 880 -5.98 61.25 -18.99
CA ILE A 880 -6.93 61.65 -20.04
C ILE A 880 -7.19 60.48 -20.99
N ALA A 881 -6.14 59.79 -21.45
CA ALA A 881 -6.23 58.62 -22.32
C ALA A 881 -6.92 57.41 -21.65
N ILE A 882 -6.86 57.31 -20.31
CA ILE A 882 -7.60 56.29 -19.54
C ILE A 882 -9.09 56.64 -19.43
N GLU A 883 -9.44 57.93 -19.28
CA GLU A 883 -10.84 58.36 -19.18
C GLU A 883 -11.62 58.16 -20.48
N THR A 884 -10.99 58.40 -21.63
CA THR A 884 -11.62 58.25 -22.95
C THR A 884 -11.83 56.80 -23.39
N ASN A 885 -11.22 55.81 -22.72
CA ASN A 885 -11.23 54.40 -23.15
C ASN A 885 -12.38 53.55 -22.56
N ASN A 886 -13.33 54.19 -21.85
CA ASN A 886 -14.59 53.65 -21.32
C ASN A 886 -14.55 52.22 -20.73
N ASN A 887 -13.44 51.84 -20.08
CA ASN A 887 -13.26 50.53 -19.47
C ASN A 887 -13.68 50.53 -17.99
N ALA A 888 -14.13 49.38 -17.49
CA ALA A 888 -14.65 49.25 -16.12
C ALA A 888 -13.60 49.46 -15.01
N ASP A 889 -12.30 49.48 -15.36
CA ASP A 889 -11.16 49.65 -14.45
C ASP A 889 -10.54 51.06 -14.46
N LYS A 890 -11.18 52.04 -15.12
CA LYS A 890 -10.59 53.37 -15.35
C LYS A 890 -10.15 54.10 -14.07
N ASN A 891 -10.86 53.94 -12.97
CA ASN A 891 -10.53 54.59 -11.70
C ASN A 891 -9.28 53.96 -11.04
N ASP A 892 -9.21 52.62 -11.01
CA ASP A 892 -8.04 51.90 -10.47
C ASP A 892 -6.79 52.21 -11.30
N ARG A 893 -6.93 52.28 -12.64
CA ARG A 893 -5.82 52.65 -13.53
C ARG A 893 -5.36 54.10 -13.35
N LYS A 894 -6.28 55.04 -13.08
CA LYS A 894 -5.92 56.42 -12.72
C LYS A 894 -5.16 56.48 -11.40
N GLN A 895 -5.60 55.73 -10.38
CA GLN A 895 -4.88 55.65 -9.10
C GLN A 895 -3.46 55.08 -9.27
N LEU A 896 -3.30 54.05 -10.11
CA LEU A 896 -1.96 53.51 -10.42
C LEU A 896 -1.05 54.51 -11.14
N VAL A 897 -1.60 55.40 -11.97
CA VAL A 897 -0.84 56.51 -12.58
C VAL A 897 -0.47 57.57 -11.53
N ASP A 898 -1.36 57.87 -10.56
CA ASP A 898 -1.06 58.74 -9.42
C ASP A 898 0.06 58.18 -8.52
N ASP A 899 -0.03 56.90 -8.16
CA ASP A 899 0.98 56.21 -7.33
C ASP A 899 2.34 56.17 -8.04
N ALA A 900 2.34 55.90 -9.35
CA ALA A 900 3.55 55.92 -10.19
C ALA A 900 4.14 57.33 -10.30
N PHE A 901 3.30 58.36 -10.49
CA PHE A 901 3.74 59.76 -10.53
C PHE A 901 4.35 60.22 -9.20
N ALA A 902 3.70 59.93 -8.07
CA ALA A 902 4.20 60.27 -6.74
C ALA A 902 5.55 59.58 -6.46
N THR A 903 5.68 58.31 -6.85
CA THR A 903 6.94 57.55 -6.75
C THR A 903 8.03 58.15 -7.64
N ALA A 904 7.69 58.52 -8.88
CA ALA A 904 8.61 59.13 -9.82
C ALA A 904 9.11 60.51 -9.35
N LYS A 905 8.22 61.37 -8.85
CA LYS A 905 8.57 62.67 -8.26
C LYS A 905 9.55 62.52 -7.09
N LYS A 906 9.33 61.55 -6.21
CA LYS A 906 10.26 61.21 -5.12
C LYS A 906 11.61 60.70 -5.64
N ALA A 907 11.61 59.89 -6.69
CA ALA A 907 12.84 59.36 -7.30
C ALA A 907 13.65 60.45 -8.03
N ILE A 908 12.99 61.41 -8.69
CA ILE A 908 13.62 62.56 -9.36
C ILE A 908 14.27 63.47 -8.31
N ASN A 909 13.54 63.86 -7.25
CA ASN A 909 14.11 64.64 -6.14
C ASN A 909 15.28 63.94 -5.41
N GLY A 910 15.34 62.60 -5.48
CA GLY A 910 16.44 61.81 -4.93
C GLY A 910 17.65 61.64 -5.88
N ALA A 911 17.58 62.12 -7.12
CA ALA A 911 18.66 61.99 -8.10
C ALA A 911 19.74 63.05 -7.87
N THR A 912 20.97 62.62 -7.60
CA THR A 912 22.07 63.51 -7.16
C THR A 912 22.89 64.14 -8.28
N ASN A 913 22.56 63.89 -9.55
CA ASN A 913 23.23 64.47 -10.73
C ASN A 913 22.29 64.48 -11.94
N ALA A 914 22.61 65.31 -12.94
CA ALA A 914 21.84 65.49 -14.17
C ALA A 914 21.51 64.17 -14.92
N ALA A 915 22.49 63.26 -15.02
CA ALA A 915 22.31 61.98 -15.71
C ALA A 915 21.33 61.05 -14.98
N MET A 916 21.32 61.07 -13.64
CA MET A 916 20.31 60.35 -12.85
C MET A 916 18.94 61.00 -12.99
N VAL A 917 18.82 62.33 -13.03
CA VAL A 917 17.54 63.04 -13.23
C VAL A 917 16.92 62.63 -14.57
N GLU A 918 17.63 62.77 -15.69
CA GLU A 918 17.13 62.44 -17.04
C GLU A 918 16.81 60.94 -17.17
N LYS A 919 17.64 60.05 -16.60
CA LYS A 919 17.41 58.60 -16.62
C LYS A 919 16.20 58.17 -15.80
N VAL A 920 16.04 58.70 -14.58
CA VAL A 920 14.90 58.41 -13.71
C VAL A 920 13.62 58.91 -14.35
N LYS A 921 13.62 60.15 -14.87
CA LYS A 921 12.50 60.73 -15.64
C LYS A 921 12.08 59.80 -16.78
N ASN A 922 12.99 59.45 -17.69
CA ASN A 922 12.67 58.64 -18.86
C ASN A 922 12.17 57.22 -18.50
N SER A 923 12.73 56.61 -17.45
CA SER A 923 12.26 55.31 -16.95
C SER A 923 10.83 55.37 -16.41
N TRP A 924 10.46 56.43 -15.70
CA TRP A 924 9.12 56.59 -15.13
C TRP A 924 8.10 57.08 -16.16
N ILE A 925 8.49 57.93 -17.12
CA ILE A 925 7.67 58.25 -18.30
C ILE A 925 7.31 56.96 -19.06
N GLY A 926 8.28 56.08 -19.33
CA GLY A 926 8.01 54.77 -19.94
C GLY A 926 7.06 53.89 -19.11
N THR A 927 7.16 53.96 -17.78
CA THR A 927 6.28 53.23 -16.86
C THR A 927 4.84 53.77 -16.90
N ILE A 928 4.67 55.10 -16.83
CA ILE A 928 3.38 55.79 -16.92
C ILE A 928 2.71 55.53 -18.28
N ARG A 929 3.48 55.56 -19.38
CA ARG A 929 3.00 55.17 -20.72
C ARG A 929 2.58 53.70 -20.79
N ASN A 930 3.34 52.78 -20.21
CA ASN A 930 2.97 51.36 -20.21
C ASN A 930 1.68 51.07 -19.43
N LEU A 931 1.30 51.89 -18.46
CA LEU A 931 -0.02 51.80 -17.78
C LEU A 931 -1.20 52.18 -18.70
N THR A 932 -0.94 52.80 -19.86
CA THR A 932 -1.96 53.04 -20.90
C THR A 932 -2.14 51.86 -21.86
N ALA A 933 -1.18 50.93 -21.94
CA ALA A 933 -1.17 49.80 -22.88
C ALA A 933 -2.11 48.63 -22.49
N VAL A 934 -2.52 47.84 -23.48
CA VAL A 934 -3.76 47.05 -23.44
C VAL A 934 -3.65 45.65 -22.81
N GLU A 935 -2.48 45.02 -22.74
CA GLU A 935 -2.37 43.59 -22.39
C GLU A 935 -1.83 43.29 -20.99
N ASN A 936 -2.76 42.95 -20.08
CA ASN A 936 -2.46 42.47 -18.72
C ASN A 936 -2.38 40.93 -18.68
N PRO A 937 -1.29 40.31 -18.19
CA PRO A 937 -1.16 38.84 -18.08
C PRO A 937 -2.27 38.15 -17.26
N LEU A 938 -2.89 38.84 -16.30
CA LEU A 938 -4.06 38.32 -15.57
C LEU A 938 -5.29 38.23 -16.49
N GLN A 939 -5.51 39.23 -17.36
CA GLN A 939 -6.61 39.22 -18.33
C GLN A 939 -6.40 38.13 -19.39
N ILE A 940 -5.17 37.94 -19.90
CA ILE A 940 -4.86 36.84 -20.84
C ILE A 940 -5.22 35.48 -20.21
N ASN A 941 -4.88 35.26 -18.94
CA ASN A 941 -5.23 34.01 -18.25
C ASN A 941 -6.74 33.86 -17.99
N ARG A 942 -7.46 34.95 -17.69
CA ARG A 942 -8.94 34.93 -17.61
C ARG A 942 -9.57 34.57 -18.95
N ILE A 943 -9.16 35.23 -20.04
CA ILE A 943 -9.63 34.97 -21.40
C ILE A 943 -9.38 33.51 -21.79
N ASN A 944 -8.18 32.99 -21.54
CA ASN A 944 -7.84 31.60 -21.81
C ASN A 944 -8.70 30.62 -20.98
N ALA A 945 -8.88 30.87 -19.67
CA ALA A 945 -9.71 30.02 -18.82
C ALA A 945 -11.19 30.01 -19.24
N ILE A 946 -11.75 31.16 -19.64
CA ILE A 946 -13.13 31.28 -20.16
C ILE A 946 -13.24 30.58 -21.52
N SER A 947 -12.23 30.70 -22.37
CA SER A 947 -12.15 29.99 -23.66
C SER A 947 -12.10 28.47 -23.47
N ASP A 948 -11.29 27.97 -22.54
CA ASP A 948 -11.16 26.55 -22.22
C ASP A 948 -12.47 25.96 -21.67
N ILE A 949 -13.14 26.68 -20.75
CA ILE A 949 -14.46 26.29 -20.21
C ILE A 949 -15.52 26.26 -21.31
N THR A 950 -15.49 27.23 -22.22
CA THR A 950 -16.45 27.30 -23.33
C THR A 950 -16.23 26.16 -24.32
N LYS A 951 -15.00 25.96 -24.81
CA LYS A 951 -14.64 24.83 -25.70
C LYS A 951 -14.98 23.48 -25.08
N PHE A 952 -14.75 23.33 -23.78
CA PHE A 952 -15.13 22.12 -23.03
C PHE A 952 -16.64 21.86 -23.09
N LEU A 953 -17.46 22.87 -22.79
CA LEU A 953 -18.92 22.74 -22.84
C LEU A 953 -19.46 22.58 -24.26
N ASP A 954 -18.82 23.17 -25.27
CA ASP A 954 -19.22 22.98 -26.67
C ASP A 954 -19.04 21.52 -27.11
N VAL A 955 -17.96 20.86 -26.70
CA VAL A 955 -17.77 19.41 -26.91
C VAL A 955 -18.81 18.60 -26.14
N LEU A 956 -19.06 18.94 -24.87
CA LEU A 956 -20.05 18.26 -24.04
C LEU A 956 -21.47 18.35 -24.64
N ASN A 957 -21.89 19.56 -25.00
CA ASN A 957 -23.22 19.85 -25.55
C ASN A 957 -23.42 19.18 -26.93
N GLN A 958 -22.39 19.14 -27.78
CA GLN A 958 -22.45 18.41 -29.06
C GLN A 958 -22.68 16.91 -28.87
N ALA A 959 -22.06 16.30 -27.86
CA ALA A 959 -22.30 14.89 -27.51
C ALA A 959 -23.71 14.72 -26.92
N ILE A 960 -24.09 15.54 -25.93
CA ILE A 960 -25.39 15.47 -25.24
C ILE A 960 -26.57 15.59 -26.23
N ASN A 961 -26.49 16.48 -27.22
CA ASN A 961 -27.53 16.66 -28.24
C ASN A 961 -27.80 15.38 -29.07
N LYS A 962 -26.81 14.50 -29.22
CA LYS A 962 -26.93 13.23 -29.97
C LYS A 962 -27.32 12.04 -29.09
N VAL A 963 -27.18 12.17 -27.76
CA VAL A 963 -27.47 11.09 -26.81
C VAL A 963 -28.97 10.91 -26.62
N SER A 964 -29.46 9.69 -26.85
CA SER A 964 -30.85 9.31 -26.62
C SER A 964 -31.13 8.89 -25.16
N GLY A 965 -32.36 9.14 -24.70
CA GLY A 965 -32.83 8.73 -23.37
C GLY A 965 -32.16 9.47 -22.20
N VAL A 966 -31.91 10.78 -22.34
CA VAL A 966 -31.57 11.70 -21.23
C VAL A 966 -32.34 13.01 -21.43
N ASN A 967 -32.62 13.76 -20.36
CA ASN A 967 -33.23 15.08 -20.47
C ASN A 967 -32.16 16.12 -20.86
N GLN A 968 -31.88 16.21 -22.16
CA GLN A 968 -30.85 17.10 -22.74
C GLN A 968 -31.04 18.56 -22.30
N THR A 969 -32.28 19.06 -22.31
CA THR A 969 -32.63 20.43 -21.92
C THR A 969 -32.27 20.72 -20.46
N ALA A 970 -32.65 19.83 -19.52
CA ALA A 970 -32.34 20.00 -18.12
C ALA A 970 -30.82 19.94 -17.86
N ILE A 971 -30.11 19.01 -18.52
CA ILE A 971 -28.64 18.90 -18.40
C ILE A 971 -27.98 20.20 -18.89
N LYS A 972 -28.37 20.70 -20.06
CA LYS A 972 -27.81 21.93 -20.64
C LYS A 972 -28.02 23.15 -19.74
N THR A 973 -29.24 23.36 -19.23
CA THR A 973 -29.55 24.46 -18.31
C THR A 973 -28.65 24.47 -17.07
N VAL A 974 -28.37 23.29 -16.48
CA VAL A 974 -27.52 23.21 -15.28
C VAL A 974 -26.02 23.38 -15.62
N LEU A 975 -25.58 22.92 -16.80
CA LEU A 975 -24.23 23.18 -17.31
C LEU A 975 -23.99 24.68 -17.61
N ASP A 976 -24.96 25.36 -18.20
CA ASP A 976 -24.90 26.80 -18.46
C ASP A 976 -24.90 27.61 -17.14
N GLY A 977 -25.63 27.16 -16.12
CA GLY A 977 -25.54 27.71 -14.76
C GLY A 977 -24.15 27.53 -14.11
N ALA A 978 -23.53 26.35 -14.29
CA ALA A 978 -22.15 26.10 -13.86
C ALA A 978 -21.15 26.99 -14.62
N LYS A 979 -21.35 27.20 -15.93
CA LYS A 979 -20.56 28.11 -16.77
C LYS A 979 -20.62 29.55 -16.24
N ALA A 980 -21.82 30.07 -16.00
CA ALA A 980 -22.02 31.43 -15.50
C ALA A 980 -21.34 31.64 -14.13
N THR A 981 -21.49 30.68 -13.22
CA THR A 981 -20.85 30.69 -11.90
C THR A 981 -19.32 30.72 -12.00
N ALA A 982 -18.74 29.92 -12.90
CA ALA A 982 -17.30 29.87 -13.13
C ALA A 982 -16.75 31.15 -13.74
N ILE A 983 -17.45 31.71 -14.74
CA ILE A 983 -17.07 32.98 -15.37
C ILE A 983 -17.10 34.13 -14.36
N ALA A 984 -18.12 34.21 -13.51
CA ALA A 984 -18.19 35.21 -12.44
C ALA A 984 -17.00 35.12 -11.47
N ALA A 985 -16.61 33.91 -11.07
CA ALA A 985 -15.44 33.67 -10.23
C ALA A 985 -14.11 34.00 -10.92
N ILE A 986 -13.95 33.68 -12.21
CA ILE A 986 -12.76 34.02 -13.02
C ILE A 986 -12.62 35.53 -13.19
N ASN A 987 -13.71 36.24 -13.50
CA ASN A 987 -13.70 37.69 -13.66
C ASN A 987 -13.37 38.41 -12.33
N SER A 988 -13.81 37.85 -11.20
CA SER A 988 -13.55 38.37 -9.85
C SER A 988 -12.14 38.04 -9.31
N ALA A 989 -11.37 37.21 -10.00
CA ALA A 989 -10.07 36.70 -9.54
C ALA A 989 -9.00 37.82 -9.48
N LYS A 990 -8.44 38.10 -8.30
CA LYS A 990 -7.44 39.18 -8.10
C LYS A 990 -6.00 38.78 -8.46
N LYS A 991 -5.75 37.49 -8.72
CA LYS A 991 -4.42 36.92 -9.03
C LYS A 991 -4.57 35.63 -9.84
N LEU A 992 -3.51 35.22 -10.55
CA LEU A 992 -3.53 34.05 -11.44
C LEU A 992 -3.97 32.75 -10.75
N SER A 993 -3.62 32.55 -9.47
CA SER A 993 -4.04 31.36 -8.71
C SER A 993 -5.55 31.24 -8.57
N ASP A 994 -6.28 32.35 -8.55
CA ASP A 994 -7.71 32.37 -8.28
C ASP A 994 -8.50 32.04 -9.56
N VAL A 995 -7.97 32.44 -10.73
CA VAL A 995 -8.45 31.99 -12.06
C VAL A 995 -8.34 30.46 -12.17
N GLU A 996 -7.18 29.91 -11.80
CA GLU A 996 -6.94 28.46 -11.85
C GLU A 996 -7.82 27.69 -10.84
N VAL A 997 -8.05 28.22 -9.64
CA VAL A 997 -9.00 27.64 -8.66
C VAL A 997 -10.43 27.66 -9.20
N ALA A 998 -10.88 28.77 -9.79
CA ALA A 998 -12.22 28.86 -10.37
C ALA A 998 -12.42 27.86 -11.53
N LYS A 999 -11.44 27.73 -12.42
CA LYS A 999 -11.42 26.75 -13.51
C LYS A 999 -11.47 25.30 -13.00
N ASN A 1000 -10.69 24.96 -11.97
CA ASN A 1000 -10.72 23.61 -11.39
C ASN A 1000 -12.04 23.30 -10.66
N ASN A 1001 -12.61 24.27 -9.94
CA ASN A 1001 -13.91 24.10 -9.28
C ASN A 1001 -15.04 23.84 -10.29
N PHE A 1002 -14.99 24.47 -11.46
CA PHE A 1002 -15.94 24.23 -12.55
C PHE A 1002 -15.90 22.77 -13.04
N TYR A 1003 -14.72 22.21 -13.32
CA TYR A 1003 -14.63 20.81 -13.77
C TYR A 1003 -15.14 19.82 -12.71
N ILE A 1004 -14.83 20.05 -11.44
CA ILE A 1004 -15.34 19.25 -10.31
C ILE A 1004 -16.88 19.32 -10.24
N ALA A 1005 -17.47 20.50 -10.44
CA ALA A 1005 -18.92 20.66 -10.45
C ALA A 1005 -19.57 19.91 -11.62
N VAL A 1006 -19.00 20.00 -12.83
CA VAL A 1006 -19.54 19.30 -14.01
C VAL A 1006 -19.40 17.77 -13.91
N ASP A 1007 -18.32 17.25 -13.35
CA ASP A 1007 -18.16 15.81 -13.10
C ASP A 1007 -19.14 15.29 -12.04
N GLY A 1008 -19.40 16.09 -11.00
CA GLY A 1008 -20.44 15.82 -10.01
C GLY A 1008 -21.84 15.78 -10.63
N LEU A 1009 -22.16 16.77 -11.48
CA LEU A 1009 -23.42 16.84 -12.22
C LEU A 1009 -23.62 15.65 -13.14
N SER A 1010 -22.58 15.27 -13.89
CA SER A 1010 -22.61 14.11 -14.79
C SER A 1010 -22.87 12.79 -14.04
N THR A 1011 -22.32 12.66 -12.84
CA THR A 1011 -22.58 11.53 -11.94
C THR A 1011 -24.03 11.55 -11.43
N SER A 1012 -24.56 12.71 -11.01
CA SER A 1012 -25.93 12.81 -10.49
C SER A 1012 -27.03 12.65 -11.53
N LEU A 1013 -26.76 13.03 -12.79
CA LEU A 1013 -27.72 13.01 -13.90
C LEU A 1013 -27.51 11.82 -14.85
N GLY A 1014 -26.55 10.94 -14.57
CA GLY A 1014 -26.36 9.65 -15.25
C GLY A 1014 -26.02 9.72 -16.75
N PHE A 1015 -25.55 10.87 -17.26
CA PHE A 1015 -25.28 11.04 -18.69
C PHE A 1015 -23.84 10.71 -19.11
N LYS A 1016 -22.94 10.46 -18.14
CA LYS A 1016 -21.51 10.24 -18.40
C LYS A 1016 -21.25 9.17 -19.46
N ASP A 1017 -21.73 7.95 -19.23
CA ASP A 1017 -21.33 6.80 -20.04
C ASP A 1017 -21.91 6.90 -21.46
N LYS A 1018 -23.11 7.46 -21.60
CA LYS A 1018 -23.70 7.77 -22.92
C LYS A 1018 -22.90 8.84 -23.68
N VAL A 1019 -22.32 9.82 -22.98
CA VAL A 1019 -21.40 10.81 -23.59
C VAL A 1019 -20.07 10.14 -23.97
N VAL A 1020 -19.55 9.18 -23.19
CA VAL A 1020 -18.38 8.35 -23.58
C VAL A 1020 -18.67 7.61 -24.88
N ASP A 1021 -19.79 6.91 -24.97
CA ASP A 1021 -20.19 6.13 -26.15
C ASP A 1021 -20.36 7.03 -27.38
N GLN A 1022 -21.03 8.18 -27.23
CA GLN A 1022 -21.26 9.12 -28.33
C GLN A 1022 -19.97 9.78 -28.82
N VAL A 1023 -19.06 10.17 -27.92
CA VAL A 1023 -17.74 10.73 -28.29
C VAL A 1023 -16.87 9.65 -28.97
N THR A 1024 -16.94 8.41 -28.50
CA THR A 1024 -16.26 7.25 -29.12
C THR A 1024 -16.76 7.02 -30.55
N ALA A 1025 -18.07 7.11 -30.78
CA ALA A 1025 -18.69 7.00 -32.10
C ALA A 1025 -18.33 8.18 -33.01
N ASP A 1026 -18.36 9.42 -32.49
CA ASP A 1026 -18.02 10.64 -33.25
C ASP A 1026 -16.54 10.65 -33.68
N ILE A 1027 -15.61 10.25 -32.80
CA ILE A 1027 -14.19 10.10 -33.13
C ILE A 1027 -14.01 9.03 -34.20
N THR A 1028 -14.64 7.86 -34.03
CA THR A 1028 -14.54 6.75 -35.00
C THR A 1028 -15.01 7.19 -36.39
N ALA A 1029 -16.23 7.75 -36.49
CA ALA A 1029 -16.76 8.25 -37.76
C ALA A 1029 -15.95 9.42 -38.35
N SER A 1030 -15.31 10.25 -37.51
CA SER A 1030 -14.40 11.31 -37.95
C SER A 1030 -13.09 10.75 -38.53
N VAL A 1031 -12.51 9.75 -37.87
CA VAL A 1031 -11.32 9.01 -38.33
C VAL A 1031 -11.58 8.33 -39.66
N ASP A 1032 -12.65 7.55 -39.79
CA ASP A 1032 -12.94 6.78 -41.00
C ASP A 1032 -13.12 7.68 -42.24
N ARG A 1033 -13.91 8.76 -42.10
CA ARG A 1033 -14.11 9.76 -43.17
C ARG A 1033 -12.82 10.49 -43.54
N SER A 1034 -12.04 10.90 -42.55
CA SER A 1034 -10.85 11.73 -42.75
C SER A 1034 -9.66 10.91 -43.26
N ASN A 1035 -9.52 9.66 -42.82
CA ASN A 1035 -8.55 8.70 -43.36
C ASN A 1035 -8.84 8.38 -44.81
N THR A 1036 -10.11 8.10 -45.15
CA THR A 1036 -10.54 7.90 -46.54
C THR A 1036 -10.16 9.09 -47.43
N LYS A 1037 -10.30 10.32 -46.94
CA LYS A 1037 -9.97 11.56 -47.70
C LYS A 1037 -8.46 11.92 -47.72
N ALA A 1038 -7.68 11.52 -46.73
CA ALA A 1038 -6.25 11.83 -46.65
C ALA A 1038 -5.40 10.76 -47.35
N LEU A 1039 -5.70 9.48 -47.13
CA LEU A 1039 -4.94 8.34 -47.65
C LEU A 1039 -5.26 8.02 -49.12
N SER A 1040 -6.44 8.42 -49.62
CA SER A 1040 -6.75 8.35 -51.07
C SER A 1040 -5.85 9.23 -51.95
N LYS A 1041 -5.07 10.15 -51.36
CA LYS A 1041 -4.08 10.97 -52.07
C LYS A 1041 -2.69 10.32 -52.18
N LEU A 1042 -2.51 9.15 -51.59
CA LEU A 1042 -1.33 8.31 -51.72
C LEU A 1042 -1.72 7.13 -52.61
N THR A 1043 -1.47 7.28 -53.91
CA THR A 1043 -1.85 6.31 -54.97
C THR A 1043 -0.66 5.77 -55.76
N SER A 1044 0.56 6.25 -55.49
CA SER A 1044 1.79 5.73 -56.10
C SER A 1044 2.20 4.43 -55.41
N ASP A 1045 2.72 3.45 -56.16
CA ASP A 1045 3.23 2.20 -55.57
C ASP A 1045 4.36 2.46 -54.56
N GLU A 1046 5.23 3.44 -54.86
CA GLU A 1046 6.29 3.96 -53.98
C GLU A 1046 5.77 4.53 -52.64
N ASP A 1047 4.49 4.88 -52.53
CA ASP A 1047 3.89 5.45 -51.30
C ASP A 1047 3.07 4.43 -50.49
N LYS A 1048 2.90 3.19 -50.99
CA LYS A 1048 2.04 2.17 -50.37
C LYS A 1048 2.43 1.90 -48.91
N THR A 1049 3.72 1.77 -48.64
CA THR A 1049 4.28 1.57 -47.29
C THR A 1049 3.97 2.73 -46.34
N TYR A 1050 4.11 3.99 -46.81
CA TYR A 1050 3.80 5.17 -45.99
C TYR A 1050 2.29 5.28 -45.70
N LYS A 1051 1.45 4.97 -46.70
CA LYS A 1051 -0.01 4.94 -46.55
C LYS A 1051 -0.45 3.94 -45.47
N GLU A 1052 0.13 2.74 -45.49
CA GLU A 1052 -0.14 1.68 -44.52
C GLU A 1052 0.38 2.02 -43.12
N GLN A 1053 1.59 2.58 -42.99
CA GLN A 1053 2.12 3.07 -41.72
C GLN A 1053 1.25 4.17 -41.10
N ILE A 1054 0.79 5.15 -41.88
CA ILE A 1054 -0.11 6.22 -41.40
C ILE A 1054 -1.47 5.63 -41.00
N ALA A 1055 -2.03 4.70 -41.78
CA ALA A 1055 -3.30 4.04 -41.47
C ALA A 1055 -3.24 3.27 -40.13
N ASN A 1056 -2.20 2.45 -39.94
CA ASN A 1056 -1.99 1.69 -38.72
C ASN A 1056 -1.78 2.61 -37.51
N LYS A 1057 -0.96 3.66 -37.64
CA LYS A 1057 -0.70 4.61 -36.55
C LYS A 1057 -1.95 5.39 -36.12
N ILE A 1058 -2.84 5.73 -37.07
CA ILE A 1058 -4.14 6.34 -36.73
C ILE A 1058 -5.07 5.33 -36.05
N LYS A 1059 -5.08 4.07 -36.49
CA LYS A 1059 -5.84 2.98 -35.86
C LYS A 1059 -5.36 2.69 -34.43
N ASP A 1060 -4.06 2.75 -34.18
CA ASP A 1060 -3.47 2.65 -32.83
C ASP A 1060 -3.88 3.83 -31.96
N ILE A 1061 -3.82 5.07 -32.48
CA ILE A 1061 -4.29 6.26 -31.78
C ILE A 1061 -5.78 6.11 -31.41
N GLN A 1062 -6.62 5.66 -32.34
CA GLN A 1062 -8.05 5.44 -32.12
C GLN A 1062 -8.30 4.35 -31.06
N THR A 1063 -7.57 3.24 -31.10
CA THR A 1063 -7.68 2.14 -30.11
C THR A 1063 -7.28 2.60 -28.70
N ASN A 1064 -6.19 3.35 -28.59
CA ASN A 1064 -5.74 3.95 -27.32
C ASN A 1064 -6.74 4.99 -26.80
N VAL A 1065 -7.26 5.86 -27.67
CA VAL A 1065 -8.27 6.87 -27.32
C VAL A 1065 -9.58 6.22 -26.86
N ASN A 1066 -10.05 5.17 -27.52
CA ASN A 1066 -11.24 4.43 -27.11
C ASN A 1066 -11.04 3.74 -25.74
N THR A 1067 -9.80 3.34 -25.43
CA THR A 1067 -9.43 2.75 -24.13
C THR A 1067 -9.34 3.81 -23.03
N ASP A 1068 -8.73 4.96 -23.32
CA ASP A 1068 -8.65 6.13 -22.42
C ASP A 1068 -10.06 6.67 -22.12
N LEU A 1069 -10.94 6.76 -23.13
CA LEU A 1069 -12.34 7.21 -22.98
C LEU A 1069 -13.16 6.30 -22.07
N LYS A 1070 -13.07 4.98 -22.24
CA LYS A 1070 -13.71 4.00 -21.34
C LYS A 1070 -13.15 4.05 -19.92
N SER A 1071 -11.91 4.53 -19.76
CA SER A 1071 -11.22 4.66 -18.47
C SER A 1071 -11.38 6.04 -17.81
N ALA A 1072 -12.06 6.99 -18.48
CA ALA A 1072 -12.28 8.34 -18.01
C ALA A 1072 -13.05 8.34 -16.67
N LYS A 1073 -12.61 9.14 -15.70
CA LYS A 1073 -13.25 9.22 -14.37
C LYS A 1073 -14.37 10.25 -14.37
N GLY A 1074 -14.12 11.41 -14.95
CA GLY A 1074 -15.08 12.47 -15.20
C GLY A 1074 -15.41 12.67 -16.67
N VAL A 1075 -16.34 13.58 -16.96
CA VAL A 1075 -16.54 14.12 -18.32
C VAL A 1075 -15.49 15.20 -18.64
N SER A 1076 -14.86 15.78 -17.62
CA SER A 1076 -13.63 16.60 -17.75
C SER A 1076 -12.51 15.87 -18.50
N ASP A 1077 -12.27 14.60 -18.14
CA ASP A 1077 -11.30 13.71 -18.80
C ASP A 1077 -11.67 13.48 -20.28
N ILE A 1078 -12.95 13.21 -20.58
CA ILE A 1078 -13.45 12.89 -21.94
C ILE A 1078 -13.07 13.97 -22.94
N ALA A 1079 -13.33 15.25 -22.61
CA ALA A 1079 -13.04 16.35 -23.51
C ALA A 1079 -11.53 16.57 -23.73
N ALA A 1080 -10.72 16.36 -22.68
CA ALA A 1080 -9.26 16.42 -22.79
C ALA A 1080 -8.71 15.29 -23.69
N ILE A 1081 -9.25 14.08 -23.55
CA ILE A 1081 -8.92 12.92 -24.38
C ILE A 1081 -9.35 13.18 -25.84
N ASN A 1082 -10.57 13.66 -26.08
CA ASN A 1082 -11.08 14.00 -27.40
C ASN A 1082 -10.21 15.05 -28.12
N ASN A 1083 -9.87 16.16 -27.45
CA ASN A 1083 -9.04 17.21 -28.04
C ASN A 1083 -7.63 16.70 -28.38
N LYS A 1084 -7.03 15.88 -27.51
CA LYS A 1084 -5.73 15.24 -27.76
C LYS A 1084 -5.81 14.25 -28.92
N ALA A 1085 -6.87 13.45 -29.00
CA ALA A 1085 -7.13 12.52 -30.09
C ALA A 1085 -7.19 13.27 -31.44
N THR A 1086 -8.05 14.29 -31.54
CA THR A 1086 -8.21 15.12 -32.74
C THR A 1086 -6.89 15.72 -33.20
N LEU A 1087 -6.05 16.22 -32.28
CA LEU A 1087 -4.73 16.76 -32.62
C LEU A 1087 -3.79 15.70 -33.20
N LEU A 1088 -3.64 14.55 -32.54
CA LEU A 1088 -2.76 13.46 -32.98
C LEU A 1088 -3.20 12.88 -34.32
N ILE A 1089 -4.51 12.64 -34.50
CA ILE A 1089 -5.11 12.20 -35.76
C ILE A 1089 -4.84 13.23 -36.87
N SER A 1090 -4.97 14.53 -36.59
CA SER A 1090 -4.69 15.59 -37.55
C SER A 1090 -3.20 15.66 -37.97
N ILE A 1091 -2.27 15.37 -37.05
CA ILE A 1091 -0.82 15.31 -37.34
C ILE A 1091 -0.54 14.18 -38.33
N GLU A 1092 -1.01 12.97 -38.06
CA GLU A 1092 -0.82 11.81 -38.95
C GLU A 1092 -1.50 12.02 -40.32
N GLN A 1093 -2.69 12.63 -40.36
CA GLN A 1093 -3.34 13.02 -41.61
C GLN A 1093 -2.57 14.12 -42.36
N ARG A 1094 -1.89 15.02 -41.65
CA ARG A 1094 -1.07 16.07 -42.27
C ARG A 1094 0.20 15.47 -42.91
N LYS A 1095 0.78 14.40 -42.36
CA LYS A 1095 1.89 13.64 -42.98
C LYS A 1095 1.54 13.18 -44.39
N ALA A 1096 0.38 12.55 -44.58
CA ALA A 1096 -0.08 12.11 -45.90
C ALA A 1096 -0.15 13.28 -46.90
N ASN A 1097 -0.71 14.42 -46.48
CA ASN A 1097 -0.79 15.61 -47.34
C ASN A 1097 0.59 16.23 -47.67
N VAL A 1098 1.56 16.17 -46.75
CA VAL A 1098 2.94 16.63 -46.97
C VAL A 1098 3.66 15.68 -47.93
N ILE A 1099 3.55 14.36 -47.75
CA ILE A 1099 4.13 13.35 -48.66
C ILE A 1099 3.58 13.52 -50.08
N THR A 1100 2.25 13.63 -50.27
CA THR A 1100 1.64 13.93 -51.57
C THR A 1100 2.16 15.26 -52.18
N ARG A 1101 2.53 16.24 -51.36
CA ARG A 1101 3.06 17.52 -51.84
C ARG A 1101 4.53 17.42 -52.24
N ILE A 1102 5.38 16.74 -51.46
CA ILE A 1102 6.77 16.40 -51.83
C ILE A 1102 6.78 15.62 -53.15
N ASN A 1103 5.90 14.63 -53.32
CA ASN A 1103 5.78 13.86 -54.56
C ASN A 1103 5.43 14.72 -55.79
N ARG A 1104 4.45 15.62 -55.66
CA ARG A 1104 4.10 16.55 -56.75
C ARG A 1104 5.25 17.51 -57.06
N TYR A 1105 5.96 18.01 -56.04
CA TYR A 1105 7.09 18.91 -56.24
C TYR A 1105 8.27 18.21 -56.92
N SER A 1106 8.55 16.96 -56.54
CA SER A 1106 9.56 16.10 -57.19
C SER A 1106 9.21 15.83 -58.65
N LYS A 1107 7.94 15.48 -58.95
CA LYS A 1107 7.47 15.23 -60.31
C LYS A 1107 7.39 16.48 -61.20
N ALA A 1108 7.29 17.68 -60.61
CA ALA A 1108 7.28 18.94 -61.35
C ALA A 1108 8.69 19.45 -61.73
N ASN A 1109 9.74 18.92 -61.09
CA ASN A 1109 11.13 19.32 -61.28
C ASN A 1109 11.92 18.25 -62.03
N THR A 1110 11.59 18.00 -63.30
CA THR A 1110 12.21 16.93 -64.11
C THR A 1110 13.52 17.30 -64.81
N THR A 1111 13.95 18.57 -64.74
CA THR A 1111 15.10 19.09 -65.49
C THR A 1111 16.43 19.08 -64.73
N GLY A 1112 16.49 18.47 -63.54
CA GLY A 1112 17.71 18.27 -62.75
C GLY A 1112 18.09 16.78 -62.63
N ASP A 1113 19.04 16.45 -61.73
CA ASP A 1113 19.42 15.06 -61.45
C ASP A 1113 18.24 14.30 -60.81
N ALA A 1114 17.57 13.48 -61.62
CA ALA A 1114 16.39 12.73 -61.24
C ALA A 1114 16.65 11.70 -60.12
N ASN A 1115 17.87 11.16 -60.01
CA ASN A 1115 18.22 10.22 -58.94
C ASN A 1115 18.40 10.98 -57.61
N LYS A 1116 19.10 12.11 -57.64
CA LYS A 1116 19.31 12.96 -56.46
C LYS A 1116 18.01 13.61 -55.97
N ILE A 1117 17.09 13.98 -56.86
CA ILE A 1117 15.73 14.45 -56.51
C ILE A 1117 14.93 13.32 -55.84
N LYS A 1118 14.94 12.10 -56.39
CA LYS A 1118 14.28 10.92 -55.79
C LYS A 1118 14.83 10.59 -54.39
N GLN A 1119 16.15 10.60 -54.23
CA GLN A 1119 16.80 10.36 -52.94
C GLN A 1119 16.41 11.42 -51.90
N THR A 1120 16.52 12.71 -52.25
CA THR A 1120 16.14 13.84 -51.39
C THR A 1120 14.67 13.75 -50.98
N ALA A 1121 13.78 13.42 -51.92
CA ALA A 1121 12.36 13.22 -51.64
C ALA A 1121 12.12 12.05 -50.66
N ALA A 1122 12.82 10.92 -50.83
CA ALA A 1122 12.71 9.76 -49.94
C ALA A 1122 13.17 10.07 -48.50
N GLU A 1123 14.28 10.80 -48.35
CA GLU A 1123 14.75 11.25 -47.03
C GLU A 1123 13.73 12.14 -46.32
N PHE A 1124 13.15 13.12 -47.04
CA PHE A 1124 12.15 14.00 -46.45
C PHE A 1124 10.83 13.28 -46.13
N LYS A 1125 10.41 12.29 -46.93
CA LYS A 1125 9.27 11.41 -46.56
C LYS A 1125 9.53 10.69 -45.24
N SER A 1126 10.73 10.13 -45.05
CA SER A 1126 11.11 9.47 -43.79
C SER A 1126 11.13 10.45 -42.60
N LYS A 1127 11.72 11.64 -42.77
CA LYS A 1127 11.68 12.71 -41.75
C LYS A 1127 10.24 13.12 -41.40
N VAL A 1128 9.34 13.21 -42.38
CA VAL A 1128 7.91 13.53 -42.20
C VAL A 1128 7.17 12.46 -41.39
N MET A 1129 7.48 11.18 -41.57
CA MET A 1129 6.88 10.10 -40.76
C MET A 1129 7.18 10.20 -39.26
N ASN A 1130 8.34 10.78 -38.92
CA ASN A 1130 8.80 10.94 -37.54
C ASN A 1130 8.34 12.25 -36.87
N ALA A 1131 7.80 13.21 -37.62
CA ALA A 1131 7.34 14.49 -37.08
C ALA A 1131 6.19 14.33 -36.06
N GLN A 1132 6.19 15.20 -35.05
CA GLN A 1132 5.28 15.18 -33.90
C GLN A 1132 4.39 16.43 -33.80
N SER A 1133 4.58 17.44 -34.67
CA SER A 1133 3.78 18.67 -34.67
C SER A 1133 3.45 19.20 -36.07
N HIS A 1134 2.35 19.97 -36.20
CA HIS A 1134 2.02 20.68 -37.44
C HIS A 1134 3.09 21.70 -37.85
N SER A 1135 3.82 22.28 -36.89
CA SER A 1135 4.95 23.18 -37.13
C SER A 1135 6.15 22.47 -37.77
N GLU A 1136 6.56 21.31 -37.24
CA GLU A 1136 7.60 20.48 -37.85
C GLU A 1136 7.19 20.03 -39.25
N LEU A 1137 5.94 19.59 -39.43
CA LEU A 1137 5.42 19.19 -40.74
C LEU A 1137 5.44 20.35 -41.75
N LYS A 1138 5.16 21.58 -41.32
CA LYS A 1138 5.26 22.77 -42.17
C LYS A 1138 6.71 23.10 -42.51
N ALA A 1139 7.63 22.98 -41.56
CA ALA A 1139 9.06 23.23 -41.77
C ALA A 1139 9.71 22.18 -42.70
N LEU A 1140 9.42 20.90 -42.48
CA LEU A 1140 9.89 19.79 -43.33
C LEU A 1140 9.34 19.89 -44.75
N GLN A 1141 8.08 20.30 -44.91
CA GLN A 1141 7.48 20.55 -46.22
C GLN A 1141 8.21 21.69 -46.95
N ALA A 1142 8.49 22.80 -46.27
CA ALA A 1142 9.21 23.94 -46.85
C ALA A 1142 10.68 23.62 -47.19
N SER A 1143 11.37 22.87 -46.32
CA SER A 1143 12.75 22.43 -46.56
C SER A 1143 12.83 21.47 -47.75
N ALA A 1144 11.92 20.49 -47.83
CA ALA A 1144 11.85 19.59 -48.99
C ALA A 1144 11.56 20.33 -50.30
N GLU A 1145 10.65 21.32 -50.29
CA GLU A 1145 10.37 22.16 -51.47
C GLU A 1145 11.60 23.00 -51.87
N ALA A 1146 12.39 23.51 -50.91
CA ALA A 1146 13.60 24.27 -51.18
C ALA A 1146 14.77 23.40 -51.71
N ASP A 1147 15.06 22.28 -51.05
CA ASP A 1147 16.19 21.41 -51.39
C ASP A 1147 15.98 20.73 -52.75
N ILE A 1148 14.75 20.29 -53.06
CA ILE A 1148 14.42 19.77 -54.39
C ILE A 1148 14.60 20.86 -55.45
N LYS A 1149 14.17 22.10 -55.17
CA LYS A 1149 14.33 23.23 -56.11
C LYS A 1149 15.80 23.57 -56.35
N ALA A 1150 16.68 23.43 -55.36
CA ALA A 1150 18.10 23.68 -55.50
C ALA A 1150 18.85 22.65 -56.37
N ILE A 1151 18.27 21.46 -56.58
CA ILE A 1151 18.81 20.43 -57.48
C ILE A 1151 18.37 20.66 -58.93
N THR A 1152 17.29 21.40 -59.15
CA THR A 1152 16.84 21.81 -60.49
C THR A 1152 17.65 23.01 -60.98
N PRO A 1153 18.32 22.95 -62.15
CA PRO A 1153 18.96 24.13 -62.72
C PRO A 1153 17.92 25.21 -63.05
N SER A 1154 18.26 26.48 -62.83
CA SER A 1154 17.42 27.59 -63.28
C SER A 1154 17.29 27.54 -64.80
N LYS A 1155 16.05 27.65 -65.29
CA LYS A 1155 15.82 28.22 -66.62
C LYS A 1155 16.01 29.73 -66.57
#